data_AF-A0A6P2BWX7-F1
#
_entry.id   AF-A0A6P2BWX7-F1
#
_cell.length_a   1.000
_cell.length_b   1.000
_cell.length_c   1.000
_cell.angle_alpha   90.00
_cell.angle_beta   90.00
_cell.angle_gamma   90.00
#
_symmetry.space_group_name_H-M   'P 1'
#
loop_
_entity.id
_entity.type
_entity.pdbx_description
1 polymer ?
#
loop_
_entity_poly.entity_id
_entity_poly.type
_entity_poly.pdbx_seq_one_letter_code
_entity_poly.pdbx_strand_id
1 'polypeptide(L)'
;MTSDPRPSSSPPWETPGGQPDKPAPGQYPQGQHGQGSGQDGHGQQRYGQSSYGTPGYGADGYGAPSSAPQGYGQQGYGQQNYGQSNHAQSNYGQPNYGQQGYGQAGYGQQGYQQQGYGQQQYSQQGHVQPGYGQQGYQQQGYGQQNYGQQGHAPGYGQQPPGGQPSGGQQPGYGPQPPGHGTGQGSRGGGGRRGRTGGGRRRTVLISVISGVTALAVAAALVFVFVIKRGPGIPATGMIPTGSTPQQDARQVASTFLTAWKKGKLAKAGNLTDHPAAASAGLAAFAKDLNTGALSFAQDSITAVPGSTSAAPREKVTFAVTTSVAATAGSSAERGMWSYHSALTVYQQANSNVWFVAWRPDVLAPNLTAKTHLMAVSVAPSVTMVSDANGGDLTSYGDPGLTNIANLLKKGAPPGQGKPGLDVQIETTAGKVVKGSQAQILNPENIQSLATTISSTAEAAARNAVAMHKQSSMVVIQPSTGRILAIANNAGFNDFALTAAVSPGSTMKVITSAALFNAGVLTPSTPVACPKTFTVTGNTFHNDKGETEPPSTPFIDDFAQSCNNAFTSQYQHLTGALAGTASKYFGLNQKWNIGIGSLSAPYFNAPASASGSELAQEAFGQGALTASPIAMASVAATVDTGTFKQPILVAGTKQAAATPLPATTDADLKEMMQAVVSRGTAAGMGFGPTVYAKTGTADIQKQGKPNSWLIAFDPNKDVAVAALVLDAGYGAEFAGPEVVSFLNAY
;
A
#
# COMPACT_ATOMS: atom_id res chain seq x y z
N MET A 1 -40.79 -47.72 33.85
CA MET A 1 -39.79 -48.05 32.81
C MET A 1 -39.06 -46.74 32.49
N THR A 2 -38.16 -46.27 33.37
CA THR A 2 -36.74 -46.70 33.54
C THR A 2 -35.81 -46.09 32.49
N SER A 3 -34.82 -45.24 32.81
CA SER A 3 -34.56 -44.46 34.05
C SER A 3 -33.38 -43.51 33.78
N ASP A 4 -33.46 -42.25 34.25
CA ASP A 4 -32.29 -41.38 34.45
C ASP A 4 -31.53 -41.89 35.70
N PRO A 5 -30.18 -41.79 35.78
CA PRO A 5 -29.62 -40.59 36.40
C PRO A 5 -28.22 -40.13 35.90
N ARG A 6 -27.90 -38.85 36.11
CA ARG A 6 -26.53 -38.41 36.49
C ARG A 6 -26.36 -38.54 38.02
N PRO A 7 -25.16 -38.79 38.59
CA PRO A 7 -24.29 -37.64 38.91
C PRO A 7 -22.75 -37.90 38.98
N SER A 8 -22.02 -36.79 39.15
CA SER A 8 -20.68 -36.56 39.73
C SER A 8 -19.76 -37.70 40.22
N SER A 9 -18.44 -37.52 40.00
CA SER A 9 -17.38 -38.09 40.87
C SER A 9 -16.11 -37.21 40.97
N SER A 10 -15.95 -36.55 42.12
CA SER A 10 -14.72 -36.05 42.78
C SER A 10 -14.90 -36.33 44.30
N PRO A 11 -14.00 -35.96 45.25
CA PRO A 11 -12.58 -35.56 45.17
C PRO A 11 -11.65 -36.71 45.70
N PRO A 12 -11.22 -36.89 46.98
CA PRO A 12 -10.90 -36.01 48.13
C PRO A 12 -9.56 -36.27 48.91
N TRP A 13 -9.16 -35.31 49.77
CA TRP A 13 -8.23 -35.38 50.94
C TRP A 13 -6.73 -35.74 50.70
N GLU A 14 -5.71 -35.36 51.53
CA GLU A 14 -5.64 -34.67 52.84
C GLU A 14 -4.57 -33.52 52.87
N THR A 15 -4.66 -32.65 53.88
CA THR A 15 -3.68 -31.64 54.38
C THR A 15 -3.30 -31.99 55.85
N PRO A 16 -2.37 -31.34 56.62
CA PRO A 16 -1.95 -29.92 56.60
C PRO A 16 -0.48 -29.56 57.03
N GLY A 17 -0.18 -28.25 57.09
CA GLY A 17 0.88 -27.64 57.93
C GLY A 17 2.22 -27.31 57.24
N GLY A 18 2.86 -26.15 57.46
CA GLY A 18 2.46 -24.98 58.25
C GLY A 18 3.41 -23.76 58.10
N GLN A 19 2.96 -22.61 58.62
CA GLN A 19 3.70 -21.35 58.86
C GLN A 19 3.67 -21.06 60.39
N PRO A 20 4.39 -20.06 60.96
CA PRO A 20 5.08 -18.89 60.37
C PRO A 20 6.60 -18.88 60.72
N ASP A 21 7.44 -17.82 60.62
CA ASP A 21 7.43 -16.56 61.39
C ASP A 21 8.34 -15.43 60.84
N LYS A 22 8.11 -14.20 61.35
CA LYS A 22 8.99 -13.01 61.31
C LYS A 22 8.84 -12.25 62.64
N PRO A 23 9.92 -11.69 63.22
CA PRO A 23 10.11 -10.23 63.11
C PRO A 23 11.60 -9.78 63.00
N ALA A 24 11.83 -8.46 63.08
CA ALA A 24 13.13 -7.75 63.03
C ALA A 24 13.60 -7.37 64.48
N PRO A 25 14.49 -6.38 64.77
CA PRO A 25 15.42 -5.56 63.95
C PRO A 25 16.84 -5.29 64.55
N GLY A 26 17.76 -4.70 63.76
CA GLY A 26 18.52 -3.49 64.19
C GLY A 26 19.97 -3.54 64.73
N GLN A 27 20.74 -2.51 64.31
CA GLN A 27 21.85 -1.80 65.02
C GLN A 27 23.29 -2.37 65.08
N TYR A 28 24.22 -1.47 65.45
CA TYR A 28 25.70 -1.52 65.35
C TYR A 28 26.39 -2.31 66.49
N PRO A 29 27.72 -2.56 66.37
CA PRO A 29 28.65 -1.81 67.25
C PRO A 29 29.96 -1.27 66.59
N GLN A 30 30.80 -0.68 67.43
CA GLN A 30 32.14 -0.06 67.19
C GLN A 30 33.25 -1.11 66.90
N GLY A 31 34.50 -0.79 66.52
CA GLY A 31 35.11 0.48 66.09
C GLY A 31 36.63 0.66 66.45
N GLN A 32 37.35 1.40 65.60
CA GLN A 32 38.68 2.06 65.80
C GLN A 32 40.02 1.27 65.75
N HIS A 33 41.08 2.04 65.41
CA HIS A 33 42.53 1.78 65.39
C HIS A 33 43.10 0.83 64.29
N GLY A 34 44.21 1.14 63.60
CA GLY A 34 45.03 2.37 63.58
C GLY A 34 46.36 2.21 62.79
N GLN A 35 47.05 3.34 62.51
CA GLN A 35 48.30 3.46 61.69
C GLN A 35 48.09 3.25 60.17
N GLY A 36 48.72 3.94 59.20
CA GLY A 36 49.86 4.89 59.18
C GLY A 36 51.01 4.31 58.33
N SER A 37 51.73 4.98 57.42
CA SER A 37 51.84 6.38 56.90
C SER A 37 52.62 6.33 55.56
N GLY A 38 52.71 7.34 54.67
CA GLY A 38 52.21 8.71 54.58
C GLY A 38 52.95 9.51 53.48
N GLN A 39 52.56 10.77 53.23
CA GLN A 39 53.23 11.80 52.38
C GLN A 39 53.30 11.52 50.85
N ASP A 40 53.34 12.52 49.95
CA ASP A 40 53.39 14.00 50.08
C ASP A 40 52.16 14.72 49.48
N GLY A 41 52.09 16.06 49.61
CA GLY A 41 51.07 16.88 48.94
C GLY A 41 51.29 18.40 49.07
N HIS A 42 50.54 19.19 48.29
CA HIS A 42 50.54 20.66 48.34
C HIS A 42 49.12 21.26 48.29
N GLY A 43 48.94 22.42 48.94
CA GLY A 43 47.68 23.17 49.03
C GLY A 43 47.28 23.90 47.72
N GLN A 44 46.01 24.17 47.42
CA GLN A 44 44.96 24.95 48.13
C GLN A 44 44.97 26.47 47.79
N GLN A 45 43.80 26.93 47.31
CA GLN A 45 43.20 28.28 47.43
C GLN A 45 43.57 29.47 46.48
N ARG A 46 42.65 29.70 45.52
CA ARG A 46 41.64 30.81 45.51
C ARG A 46 42.01 32.22 44.94
N TYR A 47 41.04 32.78 44.21
CA TYR A 47 40.88 34.19 43.73
C TYR A 47 41.75 34.71 42.56
N GLY A 48 41.18 35.62 41.75
CA GLY A 48 41.88 36.44 40.73
C GLY A 48 41.00 36.84 39.53
N GLN A 49 40.86 38.14 39.23
CA GLN A 49 40.07 38.70 38.11
C GLN A 49 40.96 39.19 36.93
N SER A 50 40.32 39.51 35.79
CA SER A 50 40.72 40.59 34.84
C SER A 50 41.95 40.37 33.92
N SER A 51 42.13 41.03 32.75
CA SER A 51 41.23 41.79 31.82
C SER A 51 41.99 42.19 30.52
N TYR A 52 41.38 43.03 29.66
CA TYR A 52 41.94 43.75 28.46
C TYR A 52 42.06 42.94 27.15
N GLY A 53 41.96 43.52 25.94
CA GLY A 53 41.63 44.91 25.55
C GLY A 53 41.53 45.13 24.01
N THR A 54 40.86 46.21 23.56
CA THR A 54 40.54 46.56 22.15
C THR A 54 41.58 47.49 21.47
N PRO A 55 41.57 47.69 20.12
CA PRO A 55 40.75 48.74 19.45
C PRO A 55 40.20 48.34 18.04
N GLY A 56 39.40 49.14 17.31
CA GLY A 56 38.68 50.37 17.70
C GLY A 56 38.46 51.45 16.61
N TYR A 57 37.79 51.15 15.47
CA TYR A 57 37.43 52.13 14.40
C TYR A 57 36.05 51.79 13.76
N GLY A 58 35.30 52.69 13.10
CA GLY A 58 35.40 54.16 13.02
C GLY A 58 34.66 54.79 11.80
N ALA A 59 33.74 55.74 12.05
CA ALA A 59 33.04 56.67 11.13
C ALA A 59 32.12 56.12 10.00
N ASP A 60 30.96 56.68 9.62
CA ASP A 60 29.96 57.66 10.18
C ASP A 60 28.71 57.58 9.25
N GLY A 61 27.53 58.22 9.37
CA GLY A 61 26.88 59.24 10.23
C GLY A 61 25.66 59.78 9.41
N TYR A 62 24.51 60.29 9.87
CA TYR A 62 23.95 60.77 11.16
C TYR A 62 22.44 60.29 11.23
N GLY A 63 21.45 60.77 12.02
CA GLY A 63 21.26 61.98 12.85
C GLY A 63 20.02 61.88 13.78
N ALA A 64 19.10 62.87 13.80
CA ALA A 64 18.02 63.05 14.82
C ALA A 64 16.79 63.84 14.26
N PRO A 65 15.67 64.14 14.99
CA PRO A 65 15.32 64.05 16.45
C PRO A 65 13.88 63.47 16.76
N SER A 66 13.21 63.46 17.94
CA SER A 66 13.51 63.52 19.40
C SER A 66 12.29 63.13 20.30
N SER A 67 12.56 62.81 21.58
CA SER A 67 11.79 63.13 22.83
C SER A 67 10.33 62.63 23.14
N ALA A 68 10.24 61.54 23.93
CA ALA A 68 9.70 61.45 25.33
C ALA A 68 8.19 61.68 25.71
N PRO A 69 7.66 61.20 26.89
CA PRO A 69 7.93 59.94 27.65
C PRO A 69 6.73 59.28 28.45
N GLN A 70 6.99 58.16 29.18
CA GLN A 70 6.29 57.58 30.38
C GLN A 70 4.85 56.96 30.26
N GLY A 71 4.41 56.00 31.10
CA GLY A 71 5.11 55.17 32.13
C GLY A 71 4.20 54.35 33.09
N TYR A 72 4.76 53.31 33.75
CA TYR A 72 4.22 52.48 34.89
C TYR A 72 3.04 51.48 34.63
N GLY A 73 2.90 50.32 35.30
CA GLY A 73 3.85 49.55 36.15
C GLY A 73 3.26 48.37 36.98
N GLN A 74 4.09 47.33 37.23
CA GLN A 74 4.06 46.29 38.31
C GLN A 74 3.24 44.97 38.22
N GLN A 75 3.62 44.01 39.10
CA GLN A 75 3.40 42.53 39.04
C GLN A 75 2.48 41.95 40.15
N GLY A 76 2.08 40.67 40.03
CA GLY A 76 1.49 39.86 41.13
C GLY A 76 1.36 38.35 40.80
N TYR A 77 1.60 37.47 41.79
CA TYR A 77 1.54 35.98 41.68
C TYR A 77 0.43 35.39 42.56
N GLY A 78 -0.06 34.16 42.32
CA GLY A 78 -0.86 33.46 43.35
C GLY A 78 -1.62 32.14 43.03
N GLN A 79 -0.90 31.01 42.94
CA GLN A 79 -1.30 29.67 43.46
C GLN A 79 -2.59 28.95 42.96
N GLN A 80 -2.68 27.65 43.31
CA GLN A 80 -3.75 26.69 42.92
C GLN A 80 -4.71 26.38 44.09
N ASN A 81 -5.90 25.81 43.82
CA ASN A 81 -6.35 24.61 44.54
C ASN A 81 -7.54 23.84 43.92
N TYR A 82 -7.77 22.63 44.44
CA TYR A 82 -8.79 21.64 44.02
C TYR A 82 -10.21 21.91 44.55
N GLY A 83 -11.21 21.33 43.87
CA GLY A 83 -12.57 21.12 44.39
C GLY A 83 -13.30 20.02 43.59
N GLN A 84 -13.90 19.04 44.26
CA GLN A 84 -14.57 17.90 43.61
C GLN A 84 -16.10 18.04 43.55
N SER A 85 -16.65 17.36 42.54
CA SER A 85 -17.96 16.70 42.45
C SER A 85 -19.04 16.96 43.51
N ASN A 86 -20.26 17.25 43.04
CA ASN A 86 -21.44 16.58 43.57
C ASN A 86 -22.59 16.50 42.55
N HIS A 87 -23.28 15.35 42.52
CA HIS A 87 -24.53 15.18 41.79
C HIS A 87 -25.71 15.64 42.66
N ALA A 88 -26.70 16.28 42.06
CA ALA A 88 -28.03 16.46 42.64
C ALA A 88 -29.10 16.14 41.59
N GLN A 89 -30.19 15.49 42.00
CA GLN A 89 -31.27 15.08 41.10
C GLN A 89 -32.25 16.23 40.86
N SER A 90 -32.54 16.54 39.60
CA SER A 90 -33.67 17.41 39.25
C SER A 90 -34.98 16.65 39.40
N ASN A 91 -35.89 17.17 40.22
CA ASN A 91 -37.21 16.59 40.44
C ASN A 91 -38.21 16.98 39.31
N TYR A 92 -39.32 16.25 39.19
CA TYR A 92 -40.31 16.43 38.12
C TYR A 92 -41.08 17.75 38.22
N GLY A 93 -41.24 18.42 37.08
CA GLY A 93 -42.19 19.53 36.89
C GLY A 93 -42.38 19.82 35.39
N GLN A 94 -43.62 19.79 34.90
CA GLN A 94 -43.94 20.22 33.52
C GLN A 94 -44.27 21.71 33.46
N PRO A 95 -43.93 22.36 32.34
CA PRO A 95 -44.79 23.37 31.74
C PRO A 95 -45.21 23.01 30.29
N ASN A 96 -46.16 23.78 29.76
CA ASN A 96 -46.94 23.45 28.57
C ASN A 96 -46.40 24.08 27.27
N TYR A 97 -47.01 23.74 26.13
CA TYR A 97 -46.65 24.17 24.78
C TYR A 97 -46.60 25.71 24.57
N GLY A 98 -45.63 26.14 23.75
CA GLY A 98 -45.63 27.43 23.05
C GLY A 98 -44.77 27.35 21.78
N GLN A 99 -45.27 27.84 20.65
CA GLN A 99 -44.49 27.94 19.40
C GLN A 99 -43.86 29.33 19.25
N GLN A 100 -42.67 29.39 18.67
CA GLN A 100 -42.11 30.60 18.07
C GLN A 100 -41.73 30.31 16.61
N GLY A 101 -42.23 31.14 15.70
CA GLY A 101 -41.85 31.11 14.28
C GLY A 101 -40.72 32.10 13.99
N TYR A 102 -39.83 31.72 13.07
CA TYR A 102 -38.75 32.58 12.59
C TYR A 102 -39.10 33.12 11.19
N GLY A 103 -39.06 34.45 11.04
CA GLY A 103 -39.32 35.12 9.76
C GLY A 103 -38.13 35.10 8.81
N GLN A 104 -38.39 35.09 7.50
CA GLN A 104 -37.39 35.33 6.48
C GLN A 104 -37.22 36.83 6.21
N ALA A 105 -35.99 37.28 6.02
CA ALA A 105 -35.69 38.58 5.42
C ALA A 105 -35.53 38.41 3.90
N GLY A 106 -36.31 39.17 3.12
CA GLY A 106 -36.22 39.20 1.65
C GLY A 106 -35.39 40.39 1.15
N TYR A 107 -34.68 40.20 0.04
CA TYR A 107 -34.00 41.27 -0.68
C TYR A 107 -34.76 41.60 -1.97
N GLY A 108 -35.06 42.89 -2.18
CA GLY A 108 -35.82 43.38 -3.34
C GLY A 108 -34.96 43.62 -4.59
N GLN A 109 -35.61 43.70 -5.75
CA GLN A 109 -35.02 44.17 -7.02
C GLN A 109 -35.55 45.56 -7.38
N GLN A 110 -34.75 46.37 -8.09
CA GLN A 110 -35.24 47.55 -8.82
C GLN A 110 -34.47 47.76 -10.14
N GLY A 111 -35.22 48.14 -11.18
CA GLY A 111 -34.86 49.23 -12.12
C GLY A 111 -33.82 48.95 -13.21
N TYR A 112 -34.28 48.81 -14.46
CA TYR A 112 -33.46 48.99 -15.66
C TYR A 112 -33.39 50.47 -16.08
N GLN A 113 -32.27 50.89 -16.68
CA GLN A 113 -32.21 51.89 -17.75
C GLN A 113 -31.20 51.44 -18.85
N GLN A 114 -31.25 52.06 -20.03
CA GLN A 114 -30.45 51.70 -21.22
C GLN A 114 -29.74 52.92 -21.85
N GLN A 115 -28.94 52.65 -22.89
CA GLN A 115 -28.14 53.54 -23.75
C GLN A 115 -26.70 53.80 -23.25
N GLY A 116 -25.68 53.88 -24.11
CA GLY A 116 -25.68 53.82 -25.59
C GLY A 116 -24.34 53.34 -26.18
N TYR A 117 -24.22 53.35 -27.52
CA TYR A 117 -23.06 52.85 -28.25
C TYR A 117 -21.85 53.82 -28.23
N GLY A 118 -20.64 53.25 -28.24
CA GLY A 118 -19.41 53.97 -28.55
C GLY A 118 -18.25 53.01 -28.84
N GLN A 119 -17.57 53.19 -29.97
CA GLN A 119 -16.31 52.50 -30.29
C GLN A 119 -15.16 53.51 -30.33
N GLN A 120 -14.03 53.17 -29.71
CA GLN A 120 -12.70 53.39 -30.30
C GLN A 120 -11.63 52.58 -29.57
N GLN A 121 -10.54 52.30 -30.27
CA GLN A 121 -9.35 51.60 -29.76
C GLN A 121 -8.32 52.63 -29.29
N TYR A 122 -7.50 52.29 -28.29
CA TYR A 122 -6.05 52.50 -28.37
C TYR A 122 -5.31 51.52 -27.45
N SER A 123 -4.02 51.32 -27.73
CA SER A 123 -3.15 50.35 -27.06
C SER A 123 -2.47 50.92 -25.81
N GLN A 124 -1.94 50.04 -24.95
CA GLN A 124 -0.54 50.08 -24.53
C GLN A 124 -0.08 48.71 -24.00
N GLN A 125 1.23 48.49 -23.92
CA GLN A 125 1.84 47.20 -23.56
C GLN A 125 1.87 46.92 -22.05
N GLY A 126 1.71 45.66 -21.65
CA GLY A 126 1.96 45.15 -20.30
C GLY A 126 2.78 43.86 -20.37
N HIS A 127 3.88 43.79 -19.63
CA HIS A 127 4.83 42.68 -19.72
C HIS A 127 4.31 41.41 -19.03
N VAL A 128 4.52 40.25 -19.66
CA VAL A 128 4.22 38.93 -19.08
C VAL A 128 5.53 38.18 -18.83
N GLN A 129 5.80 37.83 -17.57
CA GLN A 129 6.88 36.89 -17.24
C GLN A 129 6.44 35.46 -17.60
N PRO A 130 7.26 34.66 -18.32
CA PRO A 130 6.96 33.25 -18.55
C PRO A 130 7.05 32.45 -17.25
N GLY A 131 5.97 31.75 -16.87
CA GLY A 131 6.01 30.75 -15.82
C GLY A 131 6.71 29.47 -16.32
N TYR A 132 7.70 28.98 -15.58
CA TYR A 132 8.43 27.76 -15.92
C TYR A 132 7.55 26.52 -15.73
N GLY A 133 7.09 25.94 -16.84
CA GLY A 133 6.42 24.63 -16.83
C GLY A 133 7.42 23.50 -16.58
N GLN A 134 7.13 22.60 -15.63
CA GLN A 134 7.95 21.41 -15.43
C GLN A 134 7.82 20.43 -16.59
N GLN A 135 8.94 19.89 -17.07
CA GLN A 135 8.97 18.83 -18.07
C GLN A 135 8.60 17.49 -17.42
N GLY A 136 7.40 16.98 -17.71
CA GLY A 136 7.01 15.63 -17.32
C GLY A 136 7.73 14.59 -18.18
N TYR A 137 8.67 13.85 -17.58
CA TYR A 137 9.35 12.73 -18.25
C TYR A 137 8.35 11.60 -18.56
N GLN A 138 8.04 11.43 -19.85
CA GLN A 138 7.29 10.27 -20.33
C GLN A 138 8.24 9.09 -20.54
N GLN A 139 7.89 7.92 -19.99
CA GLN A 139 8.50 6.67 -20.40
C GLN A 139 8.05 6.35 -21.83
N GLN A 140 9.00 6.08 -22.74
CA GLN A 140 8.73 5.39 -24.00
C GLN A 140 9.58 4.11 -24.05
N GLY A 141 8.97 3.03 -24.52
CA GLY A 141 9.48 1.68 -24.34
C GLY A 141 10.59 1.28 -25.32
N TYR A 142 11.35 0.26 -24.93
CA TYR A 142 12.40 -0.35 -25.74
C TYR A 142 11.84 -1.04 -26.99
N GLY A 143 11.93 -0.37 -28.14
CA GLY A 143 11.80 -1.02 -29.44
C GLY A 143 13.12 -1.63 -29.88
N GLN A 144 13.14 -2.90 -30.26
CA GLN A 144 14.31 -3.50 -30.91
C GLN A 144 14.50 -2.91 -32.31
N GLN A 145 15.73 -2.49 -32.63
CA GLN A 145 16.11 -2.16 -34.01
C GLN A 145 16.88 -3.34 -34.61
N ASN A 146 16.39 -3.83 -35.76
CA ASN A 146 17.07 -4.86 -36.53
C ASN A 146 18.32 -4.30 -37.20
N TYR A 147 19.40 -5.07 -37.23
CA TYR A 147 20.56 -4.77 -38.06
C TYR A 147 20.19 -4.82 -39.55
N GLY A 148 20.56 -3.78 -40.29
CA GLY A 148 20.44 -3.73 -41.74
C GLY A 148 21.59 -4.47 -42.43
N GLN A 149 21.25 -5.27 -43.45
CA GLN A 149 22.18 -5.75 -44.47
C GLN A 149 21.68 -5.24 -45.83
N GLN A 150 22.55 -4.65 -46.64
CA GLN A 150 22.18 -4.10 -47.94
C GLN A 150 22.12 -5.22 -49.00
N GLY A 151 20.96 -5.41 -49.62
CA GLY A 151 20.76 -6.39 -50.69
C GLY A 151 20.60 -5.72 -52.06
N HIS A 152 21.58 -5.87 -52.94
CA HIS A 152 21.41 -5.59 -54.37
C HIS A 152 20.63 -6.72 -55.07
N ALA A 153 20.00 -6.38 -56.19
CA ALA A 153 19.33 -7.28 -57.14
C ALA A 153 19.62 -6.76 -58.57
N PRO A 154 19.35 -7.50 -59.66
CA PRO A 154 18.67 -8.81 -59.75
C PRO A 154 19.42 -9.88 -60.57
N GLY A 155 18.86 -11.09 -60.70
CA GLY A 155 19.30 -12.08 -61.69
C GLY A 155 18.54 -13.41 -61.64
N TYR A 156 18.01 -13.87 -62.78
CA TYR A 156 17.47 -15.22 -62.98
C TYR A 156 18.46 -16.04 -63.84
N GLY A 157 18.68 -17.32 -63.52
CA GLY A 157 19.59 -18.21 -64.26
C GLY A 157 19.34 -19.69 -63.97
N GLN A 158 19.55 -20.57 -64.96
CA GLN A 158 19.05 -21.96 -64.97
C GLN A 158 20.06 -23.03 -64.49
N GLN A 159 19.53 -24.24 -64.28
CA GLN A 159 20.19 -25.54 -64.03
C GLN A 159 20.67 -26.25 -65.34
N PRO A 160 21.27 -27.47 -65.31
CA PRO A 160 21.94 -28.19 -64.22
C PRO A 160 23.46 -28.31 -64.61
N PRO A 161 24.08 -29.45 -65.03
CA PRO A 161 24.13 -30.86 -64.57
C PRO A 161 25.21 -31.08 -63.46
N GLY A 162 25.52 -32.28 -62.95
CA GLY A 162 24.89 -33.61 -62.99
C GLY A 162 25.88 -34.72 -62.50
N GLY A 163 25.40 -35.74 -61.77
CA GLY A 163 26.26 -36.85 -61.29
C GLY A 163 25.64 -37.74 -60.19
N GLN A 164 25.32 -38.99 -60.54
CA GLN A 164 24.82 -40.10 -59.69
C GLN A 164 25.17 -41.44 -60.41
N PRO A 165 24.96 -42.68 -59.87
CA PRO A 165 24.12 -43.11 -58.73
C PRO A 165 24.73 -44.20 -57.78
N SER A 166 23.86 -44.84 -56.97
CA SER A 166 23.97 -46.10 -56.17
C SER A 166 24.28 -45.93 -54.66
N GLY A 167 23.64 -46.59 -53.68
CA GLY A 167 22.49 -47.52 -53.66
C GLY A 167 22.82 -48.89 -52.99
N GLY A 168 22.05 -49.49 -52.06
CA GLY A 168 20.85 -49.11 -51.27
C GLY A 168 21.05 -49.42 -49.76
N GLN A 169 20.13 -49.94 -48.93
CA GLN A 169 18.67 -50.20 -49.01
C GLN A 169 18.10 -50.48 -47.57
N GLN A 170 16.85 -50.94 -47.38
CA GLN A 170 16.26 -51.38 -46.07
C GLN A 170 16.01 -52.90 -46.02
N PRO A 171 15.66 -53.48 -44.85
CA PRO A 171 14.25 -53.87 -44.58
C PRO A 171 13.78 -53.69 -43.10
N GLY A 172 12.59 -54.19 -42.74
CA GLY A 172 11.99 -54.11 -41.38
C GLY A 172 10.89 -55.18 -41.10
N TYR A 173 9.91 -54.85 -40.23
CA TYR A 173 8.74 -55.63 -39.70
C TYR A 173 8.85 -56.18 -38.24
N GLY A 174 7.68 -56.32 -37.57
CA GLY A 174 7.48 -56.80 -36.17
C GLY A 174 7.10 -58.31 -36.04
N PRO A 175 6.55 -58.81 -34.90
CA PRO A 175 5.20 -58.44 -34.39
C PRO A 175 5.04 -58.43 -32.82
N GLN A 176 3.97 -59.01 -32.24
CA GLN A 176 3.38 -58.67 -30.91
C GLN A 176 3.04 -59.92 -29.99
N PRO A 177 2.13 -59.93 -28.96
CA PRO A 177 2.43 -60.44 -27.59
C PRO A 177 1.61 -61.68 -27.11
N PRO A 178 1.77 -62.12 -25.83
CA PRO A 178 0.66 -62.09 -24.83
C PRO A 178 1.10 -61.85 -23.35
N GLY A 179 0.25 -61.68 -22.32
CA GLY A 179 -1.21 -61.53 -22.24
C GLY A 179 -1.80 -61.61 -20.79
N HIS A 180 -3.11 -61.34 -20.66
CA HIS A 180 -4.05 -61.59 -19.53
C HIS A 180 -3.86 -60.91 -18.14
N GLY A 181 -4.94 -60.50 -17.43
CA GLY A 181 -6.36 -60.50 -17.84
C GLY A 181 -7.40 -60.03 -16.78
N THR A 182 -8.68 -60.06 -17.19
CA THR A 182 -9.96 -59.88 -16.44
C THR A 182 -10.23 -58.53 -15.71
N GLY A 183 -11.42 -57.91 -15.84
CA GLY A 183 -12.55 -58.17 -16.77
C GLY A 183 -13.86 -57.43 -16.40
N GLN A 184 -14.69 -57.11 -17.43
CA GLN A 184 -16.08 -56.56 -17.38
C GLN A 184 -16.24 -55.19 -16.65
N GLY A 185 -17.18 -54.28 -16.95
CA GLY A 185 -18.25 -54.11 -17.95
C GLY A 185 -19.01 -52.80 -17.57
N SER A 186 -19.80 -52.09 -18.39
CA SER A 186 -20.40 -52.36 -19.71
C SER A 186 -20.72 -51.03 -20.44
N ARG A 187 -21.27 -51.15 -21.66
CA ARG A 187 -21.90 -50.16 -22.57
C ARG A 187 -22.61 -48.98 -21.84
N GLY A 188 -22.68 -47.75 -22.33
CA GLY A 188 -22.56 -47.17 -23.69
C GLY A 188 -23.68 -46.10 -23.87
N GLY A 189 -23.77 -45.24 -24.88
CA GLY A 189 -22.87 -44.93 -26.00
C GLY A 189 -23.54 -43.99 -27.02
N GLY A 190 -22.75 -43.18 -27.76
CA GLY A 190 -23.20 -42.34 -28.88
C GLY A 190 -23.74 -40.93 -28.51
N GLY A 191 -23.60 -39.91 -29.37
CA GLY A 191 -22.79 -39.87 -30.59
C GLY A 191 -23.03 -38.67 -31.53
N ARG A 192 -22.04 -38.38 -32.37
CA ARG A 192 -22.11 -37.63 -33.66
C ARG A 192 -22.80 -36.24 -33.67
N ARG A 193 -22.00 -35.18 -33.81
CA ARG A 193 -21.73 -34.51 -35.11
C ARG A 193 -20.73 -33.35 -34.93
N GLY A 194 -19.80 -33.18 -35.87
CA GLY A 194 -18.91 -32.03 -35.91
C GLY A 194 -19.43 -30.91 -36.81
N ARG A 195 -18.92 -29.68 -36.63
CA ARG A 195 -18.99 -28.60 -37.62
C ARG A 195 -17.75 -27.71 -37.54
N THR A 196 -17.32 -27.21 -38.68
CA THR A 196 -16.12 -26.38 -38.88
C THR A 196 -16.36 -24.89 -38.58
N GLY A 197 -15.28 -24.16 -38.28
CA GLY A 197 -15.16 -22.72 -38.56
C GLY A 197 -14.65 -21.82 -37.42
N GLY A 198 -13.86 -20.81 -37.79
CA GLY A 198 -13.69 -19.59 -36.97
C GLY A 198 -12.43 -19.50 -36.10
N GLY A 199 -11.25 -19.39 -36.71
CA GLY A 199 -10.05 -18.94 -35.98
C GLY A 199 -10.17 -17.46 -35.56
N ARG A 200 -9.81 -17.14 -34.31
CA ARG A 200 -9.66 -15.76 -33.82
C ARG A 200 -8.30 -15.57 -33.16
N ARG A 201 -7.53 -14.59 -33.65
CA ARG A 201 -6.26 -14.15 -33.06
C ARG A 201 -6.51 -13.61 -31.64
N ARG A 202 -5.76 -14.09 -30.65
CA ARG A 202 -5.76 -13.53 -29.28
C ARG A 202 -4.75 -12.39 -29.20
N THR A 203 -5.20 -11.15 -29.39
CA THR A 203 -4.40 -9.97 -29.05
C THR A 203 -4.42 -9.80 -27.53
N VAL A 204 -3.30 -10.04 -26.86
CA VAL A 204 -3.15 -9.78 -25.42
C VAL A 204 -2.84 -8.30 -25.22
N LEU A 205 -3.72 -7.59 -24.54
CA LEU A 205 -3.58 -6.16 -24.29
C LEU A 205 -3.11 -5.97 -22.84
N ILE A 206 -1.83 -5.68 -22.67
CA ILE A 206 -1.22 -5.44 -21.35
C ILE A 206 -1.63 -4.04 -20.88
N SER A 207 -2.38 -3.97 -19.78
CA SER A 207 -2.83 -2.70 -19.19
C SER A 207 -1.87 -2.23 -18.09
N VAL A 208 -1.17 -1.12 -18.33
CA VAL A 208 -0.40 -0.41 -17.28
C VAL A 208 -1.39 0.25 -16.33
N ILE A 209 -1.29 -0.06 -15.03
CA ILE A 209 -2.13 0.53 -13.99
C ILE A 209 -1.37 1.67 -13.30
N SER A 210 -1.65 2.90 -13.72
CA SER A 210 -1.30 4.10 -12.95
C SER A 210 -2.15 4.15 -11.67
N GLY A 211 -1.55 4.56 -10.55
CA GLY A 211 -2.19 4.52 -9.23
C GLY A 211 -3.44 5.40 -9.14
N VAL A 212 -4.58 4.77 -8.85
CA VAL A 212 -5.78 5.40 -8.29
C VAL A 212 -6.10 4.66 -6.99
N THR A 213 -6.63 5.36 -5.99
CA THR A 213 -7.07 4.76 -4.74
C THR A 213 -8.01 3.58 -5.00
N ALA A 214 -7.80 2.48 -4.25
CA ALA A 214 -8.60 1.27 -4.36
C ALA A 214 -9.99 1.48 -3.75
N LEU A 215 -10.84 2.23 -4.46
CA LEU A 215 -12.26 1.92 -4.50
C LEU A 215 -12.37 0.41 -4.74
N ALA A 216 -13.11 -0.28 -3.88
CA ALA A 216 -13.51 -1.65 -4.12
C ALA A 216 -14.53 -1.64 -5.27
N VAL A 217 -14.04 -1.53 -6.50
CA VAL A 217 -14.82 -1.68 -7.73
C VAL A 217 -15.19 -3.15 -7.88
N ALA A 218 -16.11 -3.60 -7.02
CA ALA A 218 -17.06 -4.62 -7.38
C ALA A 218 -17.64 -4.19 -8.73
N ALA A 219 -17.50 -5.05 -9.74
CA ALA A 219 -17.98 -4.77 -11.09
C ALA A 219 -19.51 -4.79 -11.09
N ALA A 220 -20.12 -3.71 -10.59
CA ALA A 220 -21.54 -3.47 -10.66
C ALA A 220 -21.92 -3.49 -12.13
N LEU A 221 -22.66 -4.53 -12.54
CA LEU A 221 -23.27 -4.61 -13.85
C LEU A 221 -24.40 -3.59 -13.90
N VAL A 222 -24.03 -2.32 -14.12
CA VAL A 222 -24.96 -1.20 -14.29
C VAL A 222 -25.73 -1.42 -15.58
N PHE A 223 -26.92 -2.00 -15.47
CA PHE A 223 -27.80 -2.22 -16.61
C PHE A 223 -28.29 -0.87 -17.13
N VAL A 224 -27.67 -0.42 -18.23
CA VAL A 224 -28.10 0.76 -18.97
C VAL A 224 -29.46 0.47 -19.60
N PHE A 225 -30.53 0.94 -18.96
CA PHE A 225 -31.89 0.91 -19.50
C PHE A 225 -32.04 1.95 -20.62
N VAL A 226 -31.47 1.62 -21.79
CA VAL A 226 -31.95 2.16 -23.06
C VAL A 226 -33.42 1.76 -23.18
N ILE A 227 -34.31 2.74 -23.41
CA ILE A 227 -35.75 2.50 -23.56
C ILE A 227 -36.02 1.82 -24.92
N LYS A 228 -35.74 0.52 -25.01
CA LYS A 228 -36.27 -0.36 -26.05
C LYS A 228 -37.53 -1.02 -25.51
N ARG A 229 -38.63 -0.93 -26.27
CA ARG A 229 -39.88 -1.66 -26.00
C ARG A 229 -39.65 -3.16 -26.23
N GLY A 230 -39.18 -3.86 -25.19
CA GLY A 230 -39.31 -5.32 -25.11
C GLY A 230 -40.79 -5.73 -24.90
N PRO A 231 -41.12 -7.03 -24.99
CA PRO A 231 -42.46 -7.53 -24.68
C PRO A 231 -42.80 -7.18 -23.22
N GLY A 232 -43.77 -6.29 -23.04
CA GLY A 232 -44.04 -5.65 -21.75
C GLY A 232 -44.86 -6.53 -20.80
N ILE A 233 -44.48 -6.52 -19.52
CA ILE A 233 -45.39 -6.88 -18.43
C ILE A 233 -46.54 -5.85 -18.46
N PRO A 234 -47.82 -6.25 -18.56
CA PRO A 234 -48.93 -5.30 -18.65
C PRO A 234 -49.07 -4.51 -17.34
N ALA A 235 -48.93 -3.19 -17.44
CA ALA A 235 -49.17 -2.27 -16.33
C ALA A 235 -50.64 -2.40 -15.90
N THR A 236 -50.87 -2.80 -14.64
CA THR A 236 -52.21 -3.14 -14.14
C THR A 236 -52.86 -1.96 -13.42
N GLY A 237 -52.04 -1.08 -12.83
CA GLY A 237 -52.49 0.05 -12.03
C GLY A 237 -53.30 -0.40 -10.81
N MET A 238 -54.14 0.50 -10.31
CA MET A 238 -55.09 0.22 -9.24
C MET A 238 -56.38 1.02 -9.46
N ILE A 239 -57.53 0.43 -9.15
CA ILE A 239 -58.78 1.18 -8.97
C ILE A 239 -58.91 1.45 -7.47
N PRO A 240 -58.72 2.69 -7.00
CA PRO A 240 -58.94 3.07 -5.61
C PRO A 240 -60.44 3.27 -5.31
N THR A 241 -60.74 3.59 -4.05
CA THR A 241 -62.09 3.66 -3.48
C THR A 241 -62.27 4.88 -2.58
N GLY A 242 -61.55 5.97 -2.84
CA GLY A 242 -61.72 7.25 -2.14
C GLY A 242 -62.91 8.04 -2.68
N SER A 243 -63.29 9.11 -1.97
CA SER A 243 -64.24 10.12 -2.43
C SER A 243 -63.58 11.41 -2.93
N THR A 244 -62.25 11.50 -2.90
CA THR A 244 -61.47 12.61 -3.49
C THR A 244 -60.16 12.13 -4.12
N PRO A 245 -59.62 12.86 -5.12
CA PRO A 245 -58.30 12.59 -5.70
C PRO A 245 -57.17 12.38 -4.69
N GLN A 246 -57.19 13.09 -3.56
CA GLN A 246 -56.16 12.98 -2.52
C GLN A 246 -56.31 11.69 -1.69
N GLN A 247 -57.53 11.17 -1.53
CA GLN A 247 -57.77 9.87 -0.90
C GLN A 247 -57.37 8.72 -1.84
N ASP A 248 -57.71 8.83 -3.13
CA ASP A 248 -57.30 7.87 -4.16
C ASP A 248 -55.77 7.79 -4.28
N ALA A 249 -55.11 8.95 -4.44
CA ALA A 249 -53.66 9.03 -4.47
C ALA A 249 -53.02 8.50 -3.17
N ARG A 250 -53.63 8.73 -1.99
CA ARG A 250 -53.20 8.14 -0.73
C ARG A 250 -53.21 6.61 -0.82
N GLN A 251 -54.33 6.02 -1.21
CA GLN A 251 -54.54 4.57 -1.24
C GLN A 251 -53.59 3.86 -2.23
N VAL A 252 -53.40 4.42 -3.42
CA VAL A 252 -52.45 3.89 -4.41
C VAL A 252 -51.01 3.99 -3.92
N ALA A 253 -50.62 5.14 -3.34
CA ALA A 253 -49.29 5.33 -2.78
C ALA A 253 -49.02 4.42 -1.57
N SER A 254 -49.96 4.29 -0.64
CA SER A 254 -49.86 3.35 0.50
C SER A 254 -49.69 1.90 0.01
N THR A 255 -50.38 1.52 -1.07
CA THR A 255 -50.30 0.17 -1.67
C THR A 255 -48.94 -0.05 -2.33
N PHE A 256 -48.43 0.93 -3.08
CA PHE A 256 -47.09 0.90 -3.68
C PHE A 256 -45.98 0.79 -2.62
N LEU A 257 -45.98 1.69 -1.62
CA LEU A 257 -45.00 1.71 -0.53
C LEU A 257 -45.08 0.42 0.31
N THR A 258 -46.28 -0.13 0.53
CA THR A 258 -46.47 -1.43 1.21
C THR A 258 -45.92 -2.60 0.39
N ALA A 259 -46.06 -2.58 -0.94
CA ALA A 259 -45.49 -3.60 -1.80
C ALA A 259 -43.95 -3.54 -1.83
N TRP A 260 -43.37 -2.34 -1.91
CA TRP A 260 -41.92 -2.10 -1.83
C TRP A 260 -41.36 -2.53 -0.47
N LYS A 261 -41.97 -2.09 0.65
CA LYS A 261 -41.60 -2.47 2.03
C LYS A 261 -41.57 -3.98 2.25
N LYS A 262 -42.44 -4.72 1.58
CA LYS A 262 -42.55 -6.19 1.67
C LYS A 262 -41.67 -6.94 0.64
N GLY A 263 -40.78 -6.24 -0.07
CA GLY A 263 -39.91 -6.83 -1.10
C GLY A 263 -40.66 -7.32 -2.35
N LYS A 264 -41.94 -6.97 -2.52
CA LYS A 264 -42.81 -7.49 -3.59
C LYS A 264 -42.67 -6.61 -4.84
N LEU A 265 -41.43 -6.51 -5.34
CA LEU A 265 -41.02 -5.50 -6.32
C LEU A 265 -41.86 -5.52 -7.60
N ALA A 266 -42.18 -6.69 -8.15
CA ALA A 266 -43.09 -6.81 -9.30
C ALA A 266 -44.52 -6.29 -9.02
N LYS A 267 -45.02 -6.44 -7.78
CA LYS A 267 -46.32 -5.89 -7.38
C LYS A 267 -46.26 -4.37 -7.21
N ALA A 268 -45.15 -3.84 -6.70
CA ALA A 268 -44.91 -2.40 -6.68
C ALA A 268 -44.82 -1.84 -8.11
N GLY A 269 -44.07 -2.51 -9.00
CA GLY A 269 -43.92 -2.14 -10.40
C GLY A 269 -45.23 -2.10 -11.18
N ASN A 270 -46.10 -3.10 -11.02
CA ASN A 270 -47.39 -3.16 -11.73
C ASN A 270 -48.37 -2.02 -11.39
N LEU A 271 -48.15 -1.30 -10.28
CA LEU A 271 -48.89 -0.09 -9.88
C LEU A 271 -48.37 1.19 -10.57
N THR A 272 -47.35 1.08 -11.44
CA THR A 272 -46.69 2.22 -12.08
C THR A 272 -46.90 2.27 -13.59
N ASP A 273 -46.66 3.44 -14.19
CA ASP A 273 -46.67 3.65 -15.65
C ASP A 273 -45.50 2.93 -16.38
N HIS A 274 -44.46 2.46 -15.67
CA HIS A 274 -43.32 1.73 -16.23
C HIS A 274 -42.90 0.49 -15.39
N PRO A 275 -43.70 -0.60 -15.33
CA PRO A 275 -43.52 -1.68 -14.35
C PRO A 275 -42.15 -2.36 -14.33
N ALA A 276 -41.52 -2.55 -15.50
CA ALA A 276 -40.20 -3.15 -15.61
C ALA A 276 -39.10 -2.22 -15.06
N ALA A 277 -39.15 -0.93 -15.38
CA ALA A 277 -38.19 0.06 -14.88
C ALA A 277 -38.34 0.31 -13.38
N ALA A 278 -39.58 0.32 -12.88
CA ALA A 278 -39.88 0.37 -11.45
C ALA A 278 -39.31 -0.85 -10.72
N SER A 279 -39.65 -2.06 -11.17
CA SER A 279 -39.16 -3.30 -10.55
C SER A 279 -37.62 -3.37 -10.51
N ALA A 280 -36.95 -2.92 -11.59
CA ALA A 280 -35.49 -2.88 -11.67
C ALA A 280 -34.87 -1.81 -10.77
N GLY A 281 -35.42 -0.59 -10.74
CA GLY A 281 -34.92 0.50 -9.89
C GLY A 281 -35.06 0.20 -8.40
N LEU A 282 -36.18 -0.40 -7.99
CA LEU A 282 -36.41 -0.85 -6.61
C LEU A 282 -35.46 -1.99 -6.19
N ALA A 283 -35.06 -2.85 -7.15
CA ALA A 283 -34.09 -3.92 -6.91
C ALA A 283 -32.65 -3.39 -6.82
N ALA A 284 -32.27 -2.45 -7.69
CA ALA A 284 -31.00 -1.75 -7.64
C ALA A 284 -30.84 -1.01 -6.30
N PHE A 285 -31.84 -0.21 -5.90
CA PHE A 285 -31.88 0.46 -4.60
C PHE A 285 -31.59 -0.47 -3.41
N ALA A 286 -32.23 -1.64 -3.37
CA ALA A 286 -32.03 -2.61 -2.29
C ALA A 286 -30.61 -3.22 -2.28
N LYS A 287 -30.04 -3.45 -3.47
CA LYS A 287 -28.71 -4.02 -3.68
C LYS A 287 -27.58 -3.02 -3.40
N ASP A 288 -27.65 -1.84 -4.00
CA ASP A 288 -26.57 -0.85 -4.05
C ASP A 288 -26.42 -0.06 -2.74
N LEU A 289 -27.44 -0.13 -1.88
CA LEU A 289 -27.41 0.35 -0.49
C LEU A 289 -27.29 -0.76 0.56
N ASN A 290 -27.33 -2.04 0.15
CA ASN A 290 -27.51 -3.21 1.01
C ASN A 290 -28.61 -2.99 2.08
N THR A 291 -29.83 -2.63 1.66
CA THR A 291 -30.87 -2.14 2.58
C THR A 291 -31.29 -3.19 3.62
N GLY A 292 -31.54 -2.74 4.85
CA GLY A 292 -32.29 -3.49 5.85
C GLY A 292 -33.80 -3.42 5.62
N ALA A 293 -34.58 -3.57 6.69
CA ALA A 293 -36.03 -3.45 6.63
C ALA A 293 -36.46 -2.00 6.37
N LEU A 294 -37.19 -1.78 5.28
CA LEU A 294 -37.73 -0.47 4.91
C LEU A 294 -38.90 -0.06 5.82
N SER A 295 -38.96 1.22 6.16
CA SER A 295 -40.16 1.88 6.67
C SER A 295 -40.46 3.14 5.88
N PHE A 296 -41.75 3.48 5.83
CA PHE A 296 -42.28 4.64 5.12
C PHE A 296 -43.35 5.32 5.98
N ALA A 297 -43.35 6.64 6.00
CA ALA A 297 -44.45 7.46 6.52
C ALA A 297 -44.84 8.46 5.43
N GLN A 298 -46.13 8.65 5.17
CA GLN A 298 -46.62 9.61 4.18
C GLN A 298 -46.87 10.95 4.85
N ASP A 299 -46.21 12.01 4.38
CA ASP A 299 -46.18 13.32 5.07
C ASP A 299 -47.33 14.22 4.59
N SER A 300 -47.38 14.49 3.28
CA SER A 300 -48.40 15.36 2.66
C SER A 300 -48.83 14.86 1.28
N ILE A 301 -50.02 15.31 0.87
CA ILE A 301 -50.59 15.04 -0.47
C ILE A 301 -51.12 16.36 -1.02
N THR A 302 -50.67 16.75 -2.20
CA THR A 302 -51.07 18.00 -2.86
C THR A 302 -51.29 17.81 -4.35
N ALA A 303 -52.26 18.53 -4.91
CA ALA A 303 -52.47 18.60 -6.35
C ALA A 303 -51.25 19.20 -7.04
N VAL A 304 -50.79 18.61 -8.15
CA VAL A 304 -49.70 19.20 -8.94
C VAL A 304 -50.25 20.32 -9.85
N PRO A 305 -49.41 21.28 -10.29
CA PRO A 305 -49.81 22.26 -11.30
C PRO A 305 -50.39 21.57 -12.54
N GLY A 306 -51.62 21.94 -12.91
CA GLY A 306 -52.37 21.31 -14.01
C GLY A 306 -53.19 20.07 -13.64
N SER A 307 -53.26 19.66 -12.36
CA SER A 307 -54.26 18.70 -11.88
C SER A 307 -55.67 19.28 -12.07
N THR A 308 -56.61 18.47 -12.57
CA THR A 308 -58.02 18.86 -12.77
C THR A 308 -58.94 17.72 -12.38
N SER A 309 -60.23 17.99 -12.15
CA SER A 309 -61.22 16.95 -11.82
C SER A 309 -61.40 15.89 -12.92
N ALA A 310 -61.10 16.22 -14.19
CA ALA A 310 -61.17 15.28 -15.32
C ALA A 310 -59.85 14.52 -15.58
N ALA A 311 -58.74 14.98 -15.01
CA ALA A 311 -57.43 14.34 -15.09
C ALA A 311 -56.63 14.59 -13.79
N PRO A 312 -57.05 14.02 -12.65
CA PRO A 312 -56.45 14.31 -11.36
C PRO A 312 -55.04 13.73 -11.24
N ARG A 313 -54.17 14.52 -10.60
CA ARG A 313 -52.73 14.25 -10.49
C ARG A 313 -52.17 14.86 -9.21
N GLU A 314 -51.79 14.00 -8.27
CA GLU A 314 -51.42 14.38 -6.91
C GLU A 314 -49.98 13.95 -6.60
N LYS A 315 -49.20 14.85 -6.00
CA LYS A 315 -47.89 14.56 -5.42
C LYS A 315 -48.08 14.06 -3.99
N VAL A 316 -47.53 12.89 -3.70
CA VAL A 316 -47.46 12.30 -2.36
C VAL A 316 -46.00 12.39 -1.88
N THR A 317 -45.76 13.10 -0.78
CA THR A 317 -44.46 13.11 -0.09
C THR A 317 -44.42 12.00 0.96
N PHE A 318 -43.23 11.44 1.19
CA PHE A 318 -43.04 10.42 2.21
C PHE A 318 -41.61 10.38 2.75
N ALA A 319 -41.48 10.25 4.07
CA ALA A 319 -40.25 9.83 4.71
C ALA A 319 -39.94 8.36 4.38
N VAL A 320 -38.67 8.07 4.14
CA VAL A 320 -38.07 6.73 4.03
C VAL A 320 -37.11 6.54 5.19
N THR A 321 -37.14 5.37 5.82
CA THR A 321 -36.18 4.97 6.85
C THR A 321 -35.71 3.53 6.58
N THR A 322 -34.41 3.29 6.57
CA THR A 322 -33.80 1.95 6.45
C THR A 322 -32.38 1.95 6.99
N SER A 323 -31.85 0.79 7.39
CA SER A 323 -30.39 0.65 7.54
C SER A 323 -29.72 0.41 6.18
N VAL A 324 -28.52 0.94 6.01
CA VAL A 324 -27.70 0.81 4.79
C VAL A 324 -26.32 0.27 5.14
N ALA A 325 -25.60 -0.28 4.17
CA ALA A 325 -24.21 -0.74 4.32
C ALA A 325 -23.46 -0.68 2.99
N ALA A 326 -22.15 -0.42 3.04
CA ALA A 326 -21.29 -0.42 1.85
C ALA A 326 -21.01 -1.83 1.29
N THR A 327 -21.25 -2.88 2.09
CA THR A 327 -21.04 -4.28 1.70
C THR A 327 -22.20 -5.17 2.16
N ALA A 328 -22.33 -6.34 1.53
CA ALA A 328 -23.30 -7.37 1.92
C ALA A 328 -22.71 -8.26 3.03
N GLY A 329 -23.55 -8.67 3.98
CA GLY A 329 -23.19 -9.59 5.07
C GLY A 329 -23.78 -9.19 6.42
N SER A 330 -23.71 -10.10 7.39
CA SER A 330 -24.09 -9.82 8.79
C SER A 330 -23.00 -9.07 9.57
N SER A 331 -21.75 -9.14 9.11
CA SER A 331 -20.59 -8.42 9.65
C SER A 331 -20.32 -7.07 8.97
N ALA A 332 -21.20 -6.63 8.07
CA ALA A 332 -21.07 -5.35 7.38
C ALA A 332 -21.50 -4.19 8.30
N GLU A 333 -20.71 -3.13 8.36
CA GLU A 333 -21.02 -1.95 9.16
C GLU A 333 -22.28 -1.24 8.64
N ARG A 334 -23.19 -0.88 9.56
CA ARG A 334 -24.57 -0.47 9.25
C ARG A 334 -24.98 0.78 9.98
N GLY A 335 -25.32 1.82 9.22
CA GLY A 335 -25.94 3.05 9.71
C GLY A 335 -27.43 3.09 9.39
N MET A 336 -28.20 3.81 10.21
CA MET A 336 -29.61 4.12 9.93
C MET A 336 -29.71 5.39 9.09
N TRP A 337 -30.24 5.28 7.87
CA TRP A 337 -30.49 6.42 6.99
C TRP A 337 -31.98 6.77 6.99
N SER A 338 -32.30 8.06 7.01
CA SER A 338 -33.66 8.57 6.79
C SER A 338 -33.62 9.83 5.92
N TYR A 339 -34.59 9.95 5.02
CA TYR A 339 -34.73 11.07 4.08
C TYR A 339 -36.18 11.18 3.59
N HIS A 340 -36.57 12.32 3.03
CA HIS A 340 -37.87 12.46 2.37
C HIS A 340 -37.74 12.26 0.86
N SER A 341 -38.72 11.60 0.27
CA SER A 341 -38.90 11.43 -1.17
C SER A 341 -40.32 11.85 -1.57
N ALA A 342 -40.62 11.80 -2.87
CA ALA A 342 -41.98 12.02 -3.36
C ALA A 342 -42.28 11.18 -4.59
N LEU A 343 -43.54 10.84 -4.78
CA LEU A 343 -44.07 10.24 -5.99
C LEU A 343 -45.28 11.02 -6.49
N THR A 344 -45.57 10.94 -7.79
CA THR A 344 -46.82 11.49 -8.35
C THR A 344 -47.75 10.34 -8.71
N VAL A 345 -48.98 10.38 -8.22
CA VAL A 345 -50.05 9.47 -8.64
C VAL A 345 -50.99 10.21 -9.60
N TYR A 346 -51.52 9.52 -10.60
CA TYR A 346 -52.50 10.11 -11.52
C TYR A 346 -53.54 9.10 -11.99
N GLN A 347 -54.74 9.57 -12.30
CA GLN A 347 -55.77 8.79 -12.96
C GLN A 347 -55.50 8.74 -14.47
N GLN A 348 -55.60 7.56 -15.09
CA GLN A 348 -55.55 7.44 -16.54
C GLN A 348 -56.79 8.11 -17.16
N ALA A 349 -56.58 8.97 -18.16
CA ALA A 349 -57.69 9.62 -18.87
C ALA A 349 -58.70 8.60 -19.40
N ASN A 350 -60.00 8.91 -19.24
CA ASN A 350 -61.13 8.06 -19.61
C ASN A 350 -61.14 6.67 -18.91
N SER A 351 -60.58 6.57 -17.71
CA SER A 351 -60.49 5.32 -16.94
C SER A 351 -60.53 5.59 -15.42
N ASN A 352 -60.99 4.62 -14.64
CA ASN A 352 -60.93 4.65 -13.16
C ASN A 352 -59.61 4.04 -12.63
N VAL A 353 -58.69 3.65 -13.51
CA VAL A 353 -57.38 3.10 -13.13
C VAL A 353 -56.38 4.22 -12.89
N TRP A 354 -55.76 4.20 -11.72
CA TRP A 354 -54.70 5.10 -11.28
C TRP A 354 -53.33 4.41 -11.34
N PHE A 355 -52.29 5.21 -11.57
CA PHE A 355 -50.89 4.78 -11.63
C PHE A 355 -49.98 5.72 -10.86
N VAL A 356 -48.92 5.17 -10.26
CA VAL A 356 -47.73 5.96 -9.89
C VAL A 356 -46.95 6.28 -11.17
N ALA A 357 -46.67 7.55 -11.42
CA ALA A 357 -45.77 7.98 -12.49
C ALA A 357 -44.33 7.67 -12.08
N TRP A 358 -43.79 6.53 -12.51
CA TRP A 358 -42.47 6.06 -12.14
C TRP A 358 -41.38 6.91 -12.75
N ARG A 359 -40.54 7.49 -11.91
CA ARG A 359 -39.31 8.20 -12.28
C ARG A 359 -38.24 7.88 -11.23
N PRO A 360 -36.93 7.95 -11.55
CA PRO A 360 -35.88 7.57 -10.60
C PRO A 360 -35.87 8.37 -9.29
N ASP A 361 -36.35 9.63 -9.33
CA ASP A 361 -36.50 10.50 -8.16
C ASP A 361 -37.57 10.04 -7.14
N VAL A 362 -38.40 9.05 -7.50
CA VAL A 362 -39.26 8.32 -6.54
C VAL A 362 -38.42 7.57 -5.50
N LEU A 363 -37.25 7.06 -5.88
CA LEU A 363 -36.35 6.36 -4.95
C LEU A 363 -35.72 7.34 -3.94
N ALA A 364 -35.19 8.47 -4.43
CA ALA A 364 -34.72 9.61 -3.64
C ALA A 364 -34.57 10.87 -4.51
N PRO A 365 -34.64 12.07 -3.92
CA PRO A 365 -34.49 13.33 -4.66
C PRO A 365 -33.23 13.41 -5.53
N ASN A 366 -33.32 14.19 -6.63
CA ASN A 366 -32.23 14.48 -7.57
C ASN A 366 -31.70 13.27 -8.39
N LEU A 367 -32.31 12.09 -8.27
CA LEU A 367 -32.01 10.96 -9.15
C LEU A 367 -32.56 11.16 -10.57
N THR A 368 -31.85 10.59 -11.55
CA THR A 368 -32.11 10.73 -12.98
C THR A 368 -32.00 9.38 -13.67
N ALA A 369 -32.38 9.28 -14.94
CA ALA A 369 -32.20 8.06 -15.73
C ALA A 369 -30.72 7.68 -15.99
N LYS A 370 -29.76 8.47 -15.49
CA LYS A 370 -28.30 8.23 -15.57
C LYS A 370 -27.62 8.20 -14.19
N THR A 371 -28.38 8.22 -13.10
CA THR A 371 -27.85 8.18 -11.73
C THR A 371 -28.59 7.18 -10.84
N HIS A 372 -27.91 6.72 -9.79
CA HIS A 372 -28.39 5.79 -8.77
C HIS A 372 -27.82 6.18 -7.41
N LEU A 373 -28.31 5.58 -6.33
CA LEU A 373 -27.70 5.70 -5.01
C LEU A 373 -26.70 4.57 -4.81
N MET A 374 -25.62 4.87 -4.10
CA MET A 374 -24.61 3.91 -3.65
C MET A 374 -24.30 4.17 -2.17
N ALA A 375 -24.21 3.12 -1.36
CA ALA A 375 -23.67 3.21 -0.02
C ALA A 375 -22.16 2.94 -0.07
N VAL A 376 -21.34 3.82 0.49
CA VAL A 376 -19.88 3.74 0.38
C VAL A 376 -19.19 3.87 1.74
N SER A 377 -18.11 3.11 1.89
CA SER A 377 -17.24 3.15 3.07
C SER A 377 -16.36 4.40 2.99
N VAL A 378 -16.38 5.22 4.04
CA VAL A 378 -15.46 6.35 4.21
C VAL A 378 -14.26 5.85 5.01
N ALA A 379 -13.08 5.79 4.40
CA ALA A 379 -11.88 5.38 5.13
C ALA A 379 -11.57 6.38 6.27
N PRO A 380 -11.15 5.92 7.46
CA PRO A 380 -10.74 6.83 8.52
C PRO A 380 -9.45 7.55 8.12
N SER A 381 -9.39 8.84 8.46
CA SER A 381 -8.18 9.64 8.28
C SER A 381 -7.20 9.42 9.44
N VAL A 382 -5.97 9.87 9.22
CA VAL A 382 -4.91 9.89 10.24
C VAL A 382 -4.48 11.35 10.43
N THR A 383 -4.55 11.86 11.66
CA THR A 383 -4.19 13.26 11.97
C THR A 383 -2.66 13.44 11.95
N MET A 384 -1.94 12.64 12.74
CA MET A 384 -0.47 12.61 12.81
C MET A 384 0.05 11.21 12.44
N VAL A 385 1.20 11.17 11.77
CA VAL A 385 1.98 9.94 11.57
C VAL A 385 3.28 10.13 12.31
N SER A 386 3.65 9.16 13.13
CA SER A 386 4.77 9.27 14.07
C SER A 386 5.83 8.20 13.88
N ASP A 387 7.02 8.44 14.40
CA ASP A 387 7.99 7.39 14.69
C ASP A 387 7.52 6.50 15.87
N ALA A 388 8.28 5.45 16.19
CA ALA A 388 7.93 4.50 17.25
C ALA A 388 7.94 5.11 18.67
N ASN A 389 8.50 6.32 18.84
CA ASN A 389 8.56 7.06 20.10
C ASN A 389 7.50 8.19 20.17
N GLY A 390 6.74 8.41 19.10
CA GLY A 390 5.65 9.40 19.03
C GLY A 390 6.03 10.75 18.42
N GLY A 391 7.26 10.95 17.93
CA GLY A 391 7.65 12.17 17.22
C GLY A 391 7.01 12.22 15.82
N ASP A 392 6.60 13.41 15.32
CA ASP A 392 6.00 13.51 13.97
C ASP A 392 7.03 13.12 12.90
N LEU A 393 6.67 12.15 12.07
CA LEU A 393 7.53 11.57 11.04
C LEU A 393 7.99 12.59 9.98
N THR A 394 7.31 13.74 9.84
CA THR A 394 7.76 14.83 8.96
C THR A 394 8.87 15.70 9.56
N SER A 395 9.14 15.62 10.86
CA SER A 395 10.18 16.43 11.53
C SER A 395 11.61 16.06 11.12
N TYR A 396 11.81 14.87 10.56
CA TYR A 396 13.09 14.37 10.02
C TYR A 396 13.54 15.08 8.72
N GLY A 397 12.71 15.97 8.15
CA GLY A 397 13.04 16.77 6.96
C GLY A 397 13.13 15.99 5.64
N ASP A 398 12.85 14.69 5.65
CA ASP A 398 12.97 13.81 4.49
C ASP A 398 11.81 13.99 3.50
N PRO A 399 12.07 14.15 2.19
CA PRO A 399 11.00 14.12 1.19
C PRO A 399 10.29 12.76 1.10
N GLY A 400 11.01 11.64 1.26
CA GLY A 400 10.47 10.29 1.30
C GLY A 400 9.59 10.04 2.53
N LEU A 401 10.11 10.22 3.75
CA LEU A 401 9.30 10.09 4.98
C LEU A 401 8.11 11.05 4.99
N THR A 402 8.26 12.27 4.46
CA THR A 402 7.15 13.23 4.32
C THR A 402 6.09 12.73 3.32
N ASN A 403 6.51 12.13 2.20
CA ASN A 403 5.58 11.50 1.25
C ASN A 403 4.85 10.29 1.87
N ILE A 404 5.57 9.45 2.62
CA ILE A 404 5.02 8.30 3.35
C ILE A 404 3.99 8.77 4.39
N ALA A 405 4.32 9.77 5.22
CA ALA A 405 3.40 10.37 6.17
C ALA A 405 2.17 10.95 5.47
N ASN A 406 2.34 11.64 4.34
CA ASN A 406 1.24 12.20 3.56
C ASN A 406 0.36 11.16 2.85
N LEU A 407 0.88 9.95 2.55
CA LEU A 407 0.10 8.83 2.05
C LEU A 407 -0.73 8.20 3.17
N LEU A 408 -0.13 7.97 4.34
CA LEU A 408 -0.81 7.45 5.53
C LEU A 408 -1.87 8.42 6.08
N LYS A 409 -1.61 9.74 6.07
CA LYS A 409 -2.59 10.80 6.41
C LYS A 409 -3.83 10.79 5.50
N LYS A 410 -3.70 10.33 4.24
CA LYS A 410 -4.80 10.22 3.25
C LYS A 410 -5.63 8.94 3.35
N GLY A 411 -5.19 7.94 4.10
CA GLY A 411 -5.95 6.71 4.30
C GLY A 411 -5.25 5.79 5.28
N ALA A 412 -5.95 5.47 6.38
CA ALA A 412 -5.45 4.56 7.40
C ALA A 412 -5.07 3.17 6.82
N PRO A 413 -4.10 2.46 7.42
CA PRO A 413 -3.80 1.07 7.10
C PRO A 413 -5.05 0.17 7.27
N PRO A 414 -5.20 -0.88 6.46
CA PRO A 414 -6.29 -1.85 6.61
C PRO A 414 -6.38 -2.41 8.04
N GLY A 415 -7.58 -2.39 8.62
CA GLY A 415 -7.81 -2.88 9.99
C GLY A 415 -7.47 -1.88 11.11
N GLN A 416 -7.14 -0.62 10.79
CA GLN A 416 -6.94 0.44 11.79
C GLN A 416 -7.99 1.55 11.67
N GLY A 417 -8.39 2.11 12.83
CA GLY A 417 -9.57 2.99 12.95
C GLY A 417 -10.88 2.22 12.72
N LYS A 418 -12.00 2.95 12.58
CA LYS A 418 -13.25 2.41 12.01
C LYS A 418 -13.70 3.25 10.82
N PRO A 419 -14.14 2.65 9.71
CA PRO A 419 -14.65 3.41 8.58
C PRO A 419 -15.99 4.08 8.90
N GLY A 420 -16.20 5.24 8.30
CA GLY A 420 -17.52 5.86 8.23
C GLY A 420 -18.35 5.24 7.11
N LEU A 421 -19.59 5.69 7.01
CA LEU A 421 -20.55 5.23 6.00
C LEU A 421 -21.31 6.42 5.43
N ASP A 422 -21.22 6.61 4.13
CA ASP A 422 -21.97 7.61 3.38
C ASP A 422 -22.98 6.92 2.45
N VAL A 423 -24.08 7.63 2.15
CA VAL A 423 -24.89 7.37 0.95
C VAL A 423 -24.69 8.53 -0.02
N GLN A 424 -24.41 8.22 -1.28
CA GLN A 424 -24.15 9.22 -2.31
C GLN A 424 -24.88 8.91 -3.62
N ILE A 425 -25.05 9.91 -4.48
CA ILE A 425 -25.57 9.72 -5.83
C ILE A 425 -24.39 9.49 -6.77
N GLU A 426 -24.42 8.39 -7.52
CA GLU A 426 -23.44 8.07 -8.55
C GLU A 426 -24.07 8.00 -9.94
N THR A 427 -23.31 8.45 -10.94
CA THR A 427 -23.60 8.22 -12.35
C THR A 427 -23.47 6.74 -12.73
N THR A 428 -24.05 6.33 -13.86
CA THR A 428 -23.88 4.97 -14.42
C THR A 428 -22.43 4.58 -14.78
N ALA A 429 -21.47 5.49 -14.58
CA ALA A 429 -20.03 5.27 -14.80
C ALA A 429 -19.22 5.23 -13.49
N GLY A 430 -19.86 5.07 -12.33
CA GLY A 430 -19.20 5.03 -11.02
C GLY A 430 -18.57 6.37 -10.59
N LYS A 431 -19.04 7.48 -11.16
CA LYS A 431 -18.59 8.84 -10.75
C LYS A 431 -19.64 9.48 -9.86
N VAL A 432 -19.20 9.90 -8.68
CA VAL A 432 -20.01 10.60 -7.68
C VAL A 432 -20.50 11.96 -8.19
N VAL A 433 -21.76 12.28 -7.91
CA VAL A 433 -22.31 13.63 -8.10
C VAL A 433 -21.87 14.51 -6.94
N LYS A 434 -21.10 15.56 -7.22
CA LYS A 434 -20.52 16.45 -6.20
C LYS A 434 -21.60 17.06 -5.31
N GLY A 435 -21.49 16.89 -4.00
CA GLY A 435 -22.44 17.44 -3.02
C GLY A 435 -23.72 16.61 -2.86
N SER A 436 -23.70 15.33 -3.24
CA SER A 436 -24.81 14.39 -3.02
C SER A 436 -24.59 13.45 -1.82
N GLN A 437 -23.43 13.54 -1.17
CA GLN A 437 -23.08 12.75 0.00
C GLN A 437 -23.95 13.11 1.21
N ALA A 438 -24.63 12.10 1.76
CA ALA A 438 -25.27 12.13 3.06
C ALA A 438 -24.48 11.21 4.00
N GLN A 439 -23.83 11.79 5.01
CA GLN A 439 -23.08 11.04 6.01
C GLN A 439 -24.03 10.30 6.95
N ILE A 440 -23.82 8.99 7.12
CA ILE A 440 -24.65 8.11 7.96
C ILE A 440 -23.91 7.69 9.23
N LEU A 441 -22.60 7.43 9.13
CA LEU A 441 -21.71 7.14 10.25
C LEU A 441 -20.42 7.97 10.12
N ASN A 442 -19.96 8.54 11.23
CA ASN A 442 -18.64 9.17 11.32
C ASN A 442 -17.55 8.09 11.34
N PRO A 443 -16.43 8.26 10.60
CA PRO A 443 -15.26 7.42 10.79
C PRO A 443 -14.61 7.67 12.16
N GLU A 444 -14.09 6.62 12.79
CA GLU A 444 -13.21 6.75 13.94
C GLU A 444 -11.77 6.95 13.44
N ASN A 445 -11.39 8.22 13.30
CA ASN A 445 -10.08 8.64 12.80
C ASN A 445 -8.95 8.38 13.81
N ILE A 446 -7.75 8.13 13.29
CA ILE A 446 -6.55 7.81 14.09
C ILE A 446 -5.82 9.11 14.43
N GLN A 447 -5.69 9.43 15.71
CA GLN A 447 -5.05 10.69 16.14
C GLN A 447 -3.52 10.69 15.93
N SER A 448 -2.85 9.59 16.24
CA SER A 448 -1.45 9.37 15.88
C SER A 448 -1.25 7.93 15.44
N LEU A 449 -0.72 7.75 14.23
CA LEU A 449 -0.35 6.45 13.68
C LEU A 449 1.17 6.26 13.82
N ALA A 450 1.57 5.46 14.80
CA ALA A 450 2.98 5.11 14.99
C ALA A 450 3.46 4.19 13.86
N THR A 451 4.59 4.55 13.26
CA THR A 451 5.39 3.68 12.41
C THR A 451 6.42 2.90 13.25
N THR A 452 7.19 2.03 12.61
CA THR A 452 8.27 1.28 13.27
C THR A 452 9.59 2.04 13.38
N ILE A 453 9.72 3.20 12.73
CA ILE A 453 10.96 4.00 12.66
C ILE A 453 11.47 4.30 14.08
N SER A 454 12.75 4.06 14.32
CA SER A 454 13.42 4.40 15.59
C SER A 454 14.13 5.73 15.43
N SER A 455 13.83 6.70 16.29
CA SER A 455 14.44 8.04 16.22
C SER A 455 15.96 8.01 16.27
N THR A 456 16.55 7.06 17.01
CA THR A 456 18.00 6.84 17.09
C THR A 456 18.56 6.28 15.78
N ALA A 457 17.92 5.23 15.22
CA ALA A 457 18.37 4.61 13.98
C ALA A 457 18.22 5.58 12.78
N GLU A 458 17.12 6.32 12.73
CA GLU A 458 16.83 7.30 11.68
C GLU A 458 17.81 8.47 11.71
N ALA A 459 18.16 8.98 12.91
CA ALA A 459 19.20 10.01 13.04
C ALA A 459 20.59 9.49 12.61
N ALA A 460 20.97 8.28 13.02
CA ALA A 460 22.23 7.66 12.62
C ALA A 460 22.30 7.39 11.10
N ALA A 461 21.22 6.87 10.51
CA ALA A 461 21.14 6.59 9.06
C ALA A 461 21.17 7.88 8.24
N ARG A 462 20.57 8.98 8.75
CA ARG A 462 20.65 10.31 8.11
C ARG A 462 22.05 10.89 8.12
N ASN A 463 22.75 10.80 9.24
CA ASN A 463 24.15 11.21 9.34
C ASN A 463 25.05 10.38 8.41
N ALA A 464 24.75 9.09 8.22
CA ALA A 464 25.44 8.23 7.28
C ALA A 464 25.22 8.67 5.82
N VAL A 465 23.96 8.66 5.32
CA VAL A 465 23.68 9.02 3.91
C VAL A 465 24.04 10.47 3.57
N ALA A 466 24.17 11.36 4.56
CA ALA A 466 24.64 12.73 4.36
C ALA A 466 26.08 12.81 3.79
N MET A 467 26.90 11.76 3.96
CA MET A 467 28.28 11.74 3.44
C MET A 467 28.35 11.76 1.90
N HIS A 468 27.39 11.12 1.21
CA HIS A 468 27.41 11.05 -0.26
C HIS A 468 26.07 11.40 -0.90
N LYS A 469 26.11 12.22 -1.96
CA LYS A 469 24.93 12.53 -2.77
C LYS A 469 24.44 11.27 -3.49
N GLN A 470 23.13 11.17 -3.68
CA GLN A 470 22.46 9.99 -4.24
C GLN A 470 22.68 8.71 -3.40
N SER A 471 23.05 8.86 -2.12
CA SER A 471 22.97 7.79 -1.13
C SER A 471 21.52 7.54 -0.69
N SER A 472 21.25 6.29 -0.30
CA SER A 472 20.04 5.84 0.37
C SER A 472 20.36 4.64 1.26
N MET A 473 19.74 4.58 2.44
CA MET A 473 19.94 3.53 3.44
C MET A 473 18.61 3.05 4.02
N VAL A 474 18.51 1.73 4.24
CA VAL A 474 17.42 1.12 5.02
C VAL A 474 17.99 0.28 6.13
N VAL A 475 17.40 0.40 7.32
CA VAL A 475 17.72 -0.40 8.51
C VAL A 475 16.48 -1.20 8.90
N ILE A 476 16.65 -2.49 9.16
CA ILE A 476 15.62 -3.43 9.61
C ILE A 476 16.08 -4.07 10.92
N GLN A 477 15.15 -4.32 11.84
CA GLN A 477 15.33 -5.16 13.02
C GLN A 477 15.10 -6.64 12.65
N PRO A 478 16.13 -7.50 12.55
CA PRO A 478 15.95 -8.88 12.08
C PRO A 478 15.08 -9.74 13.01
N SER A 479 15.05 -9.47 14.32
CA SER A 479 14.19 -10.21 15.26
C SER A 479 12.69 -10.04 14.96
N THR A 480 12.26 -8.95 14.32
CA THR A 480 10.83 -8.62 14.09
C THR A 480 10.45 -8.31 12.64
N GLY A 481 11.41 -7.97 11.77
CA GLY A 481 11.16 -7.38 10.45
C GLY A 481 10.78 -5.90 10.48
N ARG A 482 10.79 -5.24 11.65
CA ARG A 482 10.47 -3.80 11.77
C ARG A 482 11.49 -2.95 11.02
N ILE A 483 11.03 -2.01 10.20
CA ILE A 483 11.92 -1.05 9.53
C ILE A 483 12.26 0.05 10.54
N LEU A 484 13.53 0.15 10.93
CA LEU A 484 14.01 1.09 11.94
C LEU A 484 14.41 2.44 11.33
N ALA A 485 14.85 2.47 10.07
CA ALA A 485 15.18 3.71 9.36
C ALA A 485 14.97 3.62 7.84
N ILE A 486 14.62 4.75 7.22
CA ILE A 486 14.52 4.94 5.76
C ILE A 486 15.12 6.33 5.44
N ALA A 487 16.42 6.37 5.13
CA ALA A 487 17.16 7.61 4.90
C ALA A 487 17.55 7.78 3.43
N ASN A 488 17.41 9.00 2.89
CA ASN A 488 17.76 9.34 1.50
C ASN A 488 18.55 10.67 1.44
N ASN A 489 19.62 10.73 0.63
CA ASN A 489 20.34 11.95 0.27
C ASN A 489 20.27 12.20 -1.26
N ALA A 490 19.07 12.04 -1.82
CA ALA A 490 18.83 12.00 -3.26
C ALA A 490 17.80 13.04 -3.74
N GLY A 491 17.63 14.13 -3.00
CA GLY A 491 16.58 15.13 -3.24
C GLY A 491 15.20 14.54 -2.98
N PHE A 492 14.28 14.68 -3.95
CA PHE A 492 12.92 14.13 -3.85
C PHE A 492 12.82 12.62 -4.14
N ASN A 493 13.94 11.94 -4.45
CA ASN A 493 13.94 10.51 -4.76
C ASN A 493 14.05 9.68 -3.48
N ASP A 494 13.11 8.76 -3.29
CA ASP A 494 13.13 7.77 -2.20
C ASP A 494 13.78 6.46 -2.69
N PHE A 495 15.07 6.49 -3.00
CA PHE A 495 15.78 5.33 -3.54
C PHE A 495 15.84 4.18 -2.53
N ALA A 496 15.80 4.48 -1.22
CA ALA A 496 15.69 3.51 -0.13
C ALA A 496 14.56 2.49 -0.33
N LEU A 497 13.39 2.95 -0.82
CA LEU A 497 12.25 2.09 -1.17
C LEU A 497 12.06 1.84 -2.67
N THR A 498 12.47 2.78 -3.53
CA THR A 498 12.06 2.81 -4.95
C THR A 498 13.18 2.55 -5.96
N ALA A 499 14.43 2.37 -5.53
CA ALA A 499 15.49 1.95 -6.44
C ALA A 499 15.15 0.59 -7.09
N ALA A 500 15.44 0.49 -8.39
CA ALA A 500 15.28 -0.72 -9.17
C ALA A 500 16.53 -0.90 -10.04
N VAL A 501 17.69 -0.94 -9.39
CA VAL A 501 19.02 -1.07 -10.02
C VAL A 501 19.63 -2.42 -9.66
N SER A 502 20.63 -2.87 -10.43
CA SER A 502 21.27 -4.16 -10.17
C SER A 502 21.93 -4.20 -8.77
N PRO A 503 21.70 -5.24 -7.95
CA PRO A 503 22.24 -5.36 -6.59
C PRO A 503 23.77 -5.54 -6.53
N GLY A 504 24.40 -5.91 -7.65
CA GLY A 504 25.82 -6.20 -7.71
C GLY A 504 26.19 -7.38 -6.79
N SER A 505 27.46 -7.41 -6.36
CA SER A 505 27.98 -8.52 -5.56
C SER A 505 27.30 -8.77 -4.19
N THR A 506 26.31 -7.98 -3.77
CA THR A 506 25.42 -8.33 -2.63
C THR A 506 24.52 -9.54 -2.95
N MET A 507 24.12 -9.71 -4.22
CA MET A 507 23.33 -10.84 -4.72
C MET A 507 24.03 -12.20 -4.50
N LYS A 508 25.35 -12.21 -4.38
CA LYS A 508 26.15 -13.43 -4.19
C LYS A 508 25.74 -14.20 -2.94
N VAL A 509 25.10 -13.56 -1.94
CA VAL A 509 24.43 -14.25 -0.82
C VAL A 509 23.35 -15.22 -1.31
N ILE A 510 22.46 -14.77 -2.20
CA ILE A 510 21.38 -15.59 -2.77
C ILE A 510 21.96 -16.62 -3.75
N THR A 511 22.99 -16.27 -4.52
CA THR A 511 23.66 -17.23 -5.43
C THR A 511 24.35 -18.36 -4.65
N SER A 512 25.12 -18.05 -3.61
CA SER A 512 25.72 -19.06 -2.72
C SER A 512 24.63 -19.92 -2.06
N ALA A 513 23.56 -19.30 -1.56
CA ALA A 513 22.42 -20.03 -1.01
C ALA A 513 21.82 -21.02 -2.03
N ALA A 514 21.67 -20.64 -3.30
CA ALA A 514 21.16 -21.51 -4.35
C ALA A 514 22.10 -22.70 -4.64
N LEU A 515 23.41 -22.46 -4.70
CA LEU A 515 24.42 -23.48 -4.97
C LEU A 515 24.57 -24.47 -3.81
N PHE A 516 24.50 -23.99 -2.56
CA PHE A 516 24.56 -24.82 -1.36
C PHE A 516 23.29 -25.66 -1.18
N ASN A 517 22.10 -25.06 -1.41
CA ASN A 517 20.83 -25.79 -1.43
C ASN A 517 20.77 -26.87 -2.52
N ALA A 518 21.51 -26.71 -3.61
CA ALA A 518 21.62 -27.68 -4.69
C ALA A 518 22.75 -28.73 -4.48
N GLY A 519 23.55 -28.60 -3.41
CA GLY A 519 24.70 -29.47 -3.14
C GLY A 519 25.85 -29.34 -4.14
N VAL A 520 25.94 -28.20 -4.85
CA VAL A 520 26.96 -27.95 -5.88
C VAL A 520 28.28 -27.48 -5.26
N LEU A 521 28.20 -26.63 -4.23
CA LEU A 521 29.35 -26.06 -3.51
C LEU A 521 29.14 -26.13 -1.99
N THR A 522 30.22 -25.86 -1.26
CA THR A 522 30.31 -25.50 0.17
C THR A 522 31.26 -24.30 0.30
N PRO A 523 31.33 -23.60 1.45
CA PRO A 523 32.38 -22.59 1.69
C PRO A 523 33.81 -23.10 1.43
N SER A 524 34.05 -24.38 1.73
CA SER A 524 35.35 -25.06 1.55
C SER A 524 35.62 -25.63 0.16
N THR A 525 34.66 -25.59 -0.77
CA THR A 525 34.84 -26.17 -2.12
C THR A 525 35.84 -25.33 -2.93
N PRO A 526 36.87 -25.94 -3.55
CA PRO A 526 37.78 -25.23 -4.43
C PRO A 526 37.08 -24.71 -5.68
N VAL A 527 37.20 -23.41 -5.93
CA VAL A 527 36.69 -22.72 -7.13
C VAL A 527 37.82 -21.89 -7.73
N ALA A 528 37.79 -21.70 -9.04
CA ALA A 528 38.74 -20.84 -9.73
C ALA A 528 38.13 -19.46 -9.95
N CYS A 529 38.87 -18.41 -9.62
CA CYS A 529 38.58 -17.05 -10.03
C CYS A 529 39.51 -16.64 -11.18
N PRO A 530 39.23 -17.00 -12.44
CA PRO A 530 40.01 -16.53 -13.57
C PRO A 530 39.73 -15.05 -13.83
N LYS A 531 40.75 -14.27 -14.19
CA LYS A 531 40.63 -12.85 -14.56
C LYS A 531 39.53 -12.57 -15.62
N THR A 532 39.26 -13.54 -16.49
CA THR A 532 38.20 -13.50 -17.50
C THR A 532 37.48 -14.84 -17.62
N PHE A 533 36.16 -14.84 -17.80
CA PHE A 533 35.37 -16.03 -18.11
C PHE A 533 34.38 -15.76 -19.26
N THR A 534 34.21 -16.68 -20.20
CA THR A 534 33.41 -16.42 -21.42
C THR A 534 32.22 -17.38 -21.52
N VAL A 535 31.00 -16.82 -21.64
CA VAL A 535 29.75 -17.58 -21.85
C VAL A 535 29.07 -17.08 -23.12
N THR A 536 28.87 -17.98 -24.09
CA THR A 536 28.17 -17.71 -25.37
C THR A 536 28.69 -16.46 -26.09
N GLY A 537 30.02 -16.29 -26.13
CA GLY A 537 30.70 -15.16 -26.78
C GLY A 537 30.81 -13.88 -25.95
N ASN A 538 30.09 -13.76 -24.84
CA ASN A 538 30.26 -12.64 -23.90
C ASN A 538 31.34 -12.98 -22.87
N THR A 539 32.32 -12.08 -22.69
CA THR A 539 33.41 -12.24 -21.72
C THR A 539 33.18 -11.35 -20.51
N PHE A 540 33.29 -11.95 -19.32
CA PHE A 540 33.05 -11.34 -18.03
C PHE A 540 34.36 -11.07 -17.30
N HIS A 541 34.34 -10.00 -16.51
CA HIS A 541 35.51 -9.44 -15.87
C HIS A 541 35.29 -9.32 -14.35
N ASN A 542 36.39 -9.45 -13.64
CA ASN A 542 36.53 -9.23 -12.21
C ASN A 542 36.69 -7.73 -11.93
N ASP A 543 36.12 -7.26 -10.81
CA ASP A 543 35.75 -5.85 -10.56
C ASP A 543 36.99 -4.92 -10.54
N LYS A 544 38.08 -5.39 -9.92
CA LYS A 544 39.40 -4.75 -9.94
C LYS A 544 40.44 -5.59 -10.69
N GLY A 545 39.96 -6.52 -11.52
CA GLY A 545 40.79 -7.45 -12.30
C GLY A 545 41.47 -8.54 -11.48
N GLU A 546 40.96 -8.80 -10.27
CA GLU A 546 41.43 -9.83 -9.33
C GLU A 546 41.43 -11.24 -9.95
N THR A 547 42.21 -12.16 -9.39
CA THR A 547 42.26 -13.56 -9.85
C THR A 547 42.82 -14.45 -8.74
N GLU A 548 42.22 -15.64 -8.55
CA GLU A 548 42.62 -16.61 -7.52
C GLU A 548 42.91 -17.98 -8.15
N PRO A 549 43.86 -18.77 -7.60
CA PRO A 549 44.16 -20.12 -8.07
C PRO A 549 42.94 -21.07 -8.08
N PRO A 550 42.91 -22.11 -8.94
CA PRO A 550 41.84 -23.13 -8.94
C PRO A 550 41.70 -23.96 -7.66
N SER A 551 42.61 -23.80 -6.69
CA SER A 551 42.58 -24.42 -5.36
C SER A 551 41.93 -23.53 -4.29
N THR A 552 41.52 -22.31 -4.63
CA THR A 552 41.01 -21.33 -3.65
C THR A 552 39.63 -21.73 -3.12
N PRO A 553 39.40 -21.74 -1.80
CA PRO A 553 38.09 -21.99 -1.22
C PRO A 553 37.05 -20.95 -1.65
N PHE A 554 35.84 -21.38 -1.98
CA PHE A 554 34.74 -20.50 -2.41
C PHE A 554 34.37 -19.41 -1.39
N ILE A 555 34.65 -19.61 -0.09
CA ILE A 555 34.55 -18.57 0.93
C ILE A 555 35.48 -17.38 0.67
N ASP A 556 36.70 -17.63 0.18
CA ASP A 556 37.67 -16.58 -0.10
C ASP A 556 37.35 -15.86 -1.42
N ASP A 557 36.83 -16.57 -2.42
CA ASP A 557 36.24 -15.97 -3.64
C ASP A 557 35.07 -15.02 -3.30
N PHE A 558 34.20 -15.39 -2.36
CA PHE A 558 33.12 -14.53 -1.88
C PHE A 558 33.65 -13.36 -1.04
N ALA A 559 34.67 -13.59 -0.21
CA ALA A 559 35.30 -12.56 0.62
C ALA A 559 35.97 -11.48 -0.25
N GLN A 560 36.80 -11.87 -1.23
CA GLN A 560 37.39 -10.99 -2.24
C GLN A 560 36.39 -10.53 -3.31
N SER A 561 35.15 -11.03 -3.26
CA SER A 561 34.04 -10.63 -4.13
C SER A 561 34.25 -10.92 -5.62
N CYS A 562 35.05 -11.93 -5.97
CA CYS A 562 35.33 -12.31 -7.36
C CYS A 562 34.03 -12.50 -8.17
N ASN A 563 33.96 -11.96 -9.39
CA ASN A 563 32.81 -12.17 -10.28
C ASN A 563 32.88 -13.54 -10.94
N ASN A 564 34.02 -13.87 -11.56
CA ASN A 564 34.14 -15.04 -12.43
C ASN A 564 34.04 -16.40 -11.71
N ALA A 565 34.36 -16.45 -10.42
CA ALA A 565 34.02 -17.59 -9.55
C ALA A 565 32.52 -17.88 -9.60
N PHE A 566 31.66 -16.86 -9.50
CA PHE A 566 30.21 -16.98 -9.58
C PHE A 566 29.71 -17.15 -11.02
N THR A 567 30.28 -16.41 -11.98
CA THR A 567 29.99 -16.55 -13.42
C THR A 567 30.20 -17.99 -13.90
N SER A 568 31.22 -18.70 -13.38
CA SER A 568 31.51 -20.08 -13.76
C SER A 568 30.38 -21.06 -13.42
N GLN A 569 29.59 -20.76 -12.40
CA GLN A 569 28.53 -21.63 -11.87
C GLN A 569 27.18 -21.47 -12.59
N TYR A 570 27.08 -20.60 -13.60
CA TYR A 570 25.81 -20.22 -14.25
C TYR A 570 24.93 -21.40 -14.70
N GLN A 571 25.53 -22.53 -15.11
CA GLN A 571 24.80 -23.71 -15.57
C GLN A 571 23.91 -24.32 -14.46
N HIS A 572 24.32 -24.20 -13.20
CA HIS A 572 23.59 -24.69 -12.03
C HIS A 572 22.45 -23.76 -11.58
N LEU A 573 22.36 -22.54 -12.13
CA LEU A 573 21.54 -21.47 -11.58
C LEU A 573 20.19 -21.26 -12.29
N THR A 574 19.89 -22.05 -13.33
CA THR A 574 18.71 -21.85 -14.21
C THR A 574 17.40 -21.92 -13.41
N GLY A 575 16.73 -20.79 -13.25
CA GLY A 575 15.55 -20.63 -12.37
C GLY A 575 15.84 -20.71 -10.87
N ALA A 576 17.00 -21.22 -10.45
CA ALA A 576 17.37 -21.42 -9.06
C ALA A 576 17.58 -20.11 -8.29
N LEU A 577 18.05 -19.03 -8.93
CA LEU A 577 18.13 -17.70 -8.31
C LEU A 577 16.75 -17.19 -7.89
N ALA A 578 15.82 -17.14 -8.86
CA ALA A 578 14.44 -16.73 -8.63
C ALA A 578 13.71 -17.63 -7.62
N GLY A 579 13.94 -18.95 -7.69
CA GLY A 579 13.40 -19.93 -6.77
C GLY A 579 13.92 -19.76 -5.34
N THR A 580 15.23 -19.58 -5.16
CA THR A 580 15.88 -19.39 -3.85
C THR A 580 15.48 -18.06 -3.22
N ALA A 581 15.51 -16.97 -3.99
CA ALA A 581 15.07 -15.65 -3.59
C ALA A 581 13.63 -15.68 -3.05
N SER A 582 12.71 -16.38 -3.73
CA SER A 582 11.32 -16.47 -3.30
C SER A 582 11.05 -17.49 -2.20
N LYS A 583 11.71 -18.65 -2.23
CA LYS A 583 11.49 -19.74 -1.27
C LYS A 583 12.01 -19.41 0.12
N TYR A 584 13.17 -18.75 0.23
CA TYR A 584 13.86 -18.54 1.52
C TYR A 584 13.95 -17.08 1.94
N PHE A 585 14.18 -16.16 0.99
CA PHE A 585 14.33 -14.72 1.26
C PHE A 585 13.03 -13.92 1.07
N GLY A 586 11.91 -14.57 0.71
CA GLY A 586 10.61 -13.92 0.51
C GLY A 586 10.54 -12.91 -0.66
N LEU A 587 11.62 -12.79 -1.44
CA LEU A 587 11.77 -11.89 -2.59
C LEU A 587 11.00 -12.43 -3.81
N ASN A 588 10.99 -11.70 -4.93
CA ASN A 588 10.15 -11.99 -6.11
C ASN A 588 8.63 -12.05 -5.81
N GLN A 589 8.21 -11.69 -4.59
CA GLN A 589 6.82 -11.55 -4.15
C GLN A 589 6.51 -10.07 -3.94
N LYS A 590 5.23 -9.69 -3.90
CA LYS A 590 4.84 -8.32 -3.54
C LYS A 590 4.69 -8.20 -2.02
N TRP A 591 5.43 -7.28 -1.40
CA TRP A 591 5.32 -6.97 0.02
C TRP A 591 4.39 -5.78 0.24
N ASN A 592 3.56 -5.82 1.30
CA ASN A 592 2.90 -4.63 1.82
C ASN A 592 3.53 -4.26 3.17
N ILE A 593 4.35 -3.21 3.16
CA ILE A 593 5.07 -2.72 4.35
C ILE A 593 4.20 -1.87 5.29
N GLY A 594 2.91 -1.63 4.99
CA GLY A 594 2.01 -0.84 5.85
C GLY A 594 1.53 0.48 5.25
N ILE A 595 2.01 0.87 4.07
CA ILE A 595 1.59 2.10 3.37
C ILE A 595 0.25 1.85 2.66
N GLY A 596 -0.82 1.78 3.47
CA GLY A 596 -2.17 1.48 3.04
C GLY A 596 -2.30 0.08 2.44
N SER A 597 -2.96 -0.02 1.27
CA SER A 597 -3.12 -1.27 0.52
C SER A 597 -2.07 -1.47 -0.59
N LEU A 598 -1.00 -0.67 -0.61
CA LEU A 598 0.03 -0.75 -1.66
C LEU A 598 0.87 -2.02 -1.50
N SER A 599 1.32 -2.61 -2.62
CA SER A 599 2.25 -3.73 -2.56
C SER A 599 3.20 -3.73 -3.75
N ALA A 600 4.49 -3.67 -3.48
CA ALA A 600 5.57 -3.56 -4.46
C ALA A 600 6.49 -4.79 -4.43
N PRO A 601 7.16 -5.15 -5.54
CA PRO A 601 8.02 -6.33 -5.59
C PRO A 601 9.37 -6.12 -4.87
N TYR A 602 9.88 -4.87 -4.79
CA TYR A 602 11.16 -4.44 -4.21
C TYR A 602 12.46 -5.08 -4.75
N PHE A 603 12.34 -6.23 -5.43
CA PHE A 603 13.39 -7.03 -6.05
C PHE A 603 12.83 -7.83 -7.22
N ASN A 604 13.66 -8.12 -8.23
CA ASN A 604 13.31 -8.97 -9.35
C ASN A 604 14.51 -9.82 -9.80
N ALA A 605 14.36 -11.15 -9.75
CA ALA A 605 15.21 -12.13 -10.43
C ALA A 605 14.39 -12.89 -11.50
N PRO A 606 14.65 -12.70 -12.81
CA PRO A 606 13.97 -13.40 -13.90
C PRO A 606 14.15 -14.92 -13.86
N ALA A 607 13.08 -15.67 -13.57
CA ALA A 607 13.09 -17.13 -13.58
C ALA A 607 13.40 -17.76 -14.97
N SER A 608 13.40 -16.96 -16.05
CA SER A 608 13.71 -17.35 -17.43
C SER A 608 15.13 -16.99 -17.88
N ALA A 609 15.99 -16.47 -17.00
CA ALA A 609 17.38 -16.16 -17.33
C ALA A 609 18.16 -17.41 -17.77
N SER A 610 19.01 -17.26 -18.79
CA SER A 610 19.85 -18.35 -19.31
C SER A 610 21.10 -17.82 -20.03
N GLY A 611 22.08 -18.69 -20.26
CA GLY A 611 23.32 -18.34 -20.98
C GLY A 611 24.07 -17.16 -20.35
N SER A 612 24.52 -16.22 -21.19
CA SER A 612 25.23 -15.00 -20.79
C SER A 612 24.41 -14.08 -19.87
N GLU A 613 23.08 -14.17 -19.88
CA GLU A 613 22.23 -13.37 -18.98
C GLU A 613 22.31 -13.93 -17.56
N LEU A 614 22.02 -15.22 -17.40
CA LEU A 614 22.16 -15.92 -16.12
C LEU A 614 23.60 -15.89 -15.56
N ALA A 615 24.60 -15.83 -16.44
CA ALA A 615 25.99 -15.63 -16.06
C ALA A 615 26.25 -14.25 -15.43
N GLN A 616 25.51 -13.21 -15.81
CA GLN A 616 25.53 -11.90 -15.13
C GLN A 616 24.72 -11.91 -13.84
N GLU A 617 23.53 -12.52 -13.85
CA GLU A 617 22.68 -12.62 -12.66
C GLU A 617 23.39 -13.37 -11.52
N ALA A 618 24.21 -14.38 -11.84
CA ALA A 618 25.02 -15.14 -10.89
C ALA A 618 25.88 -14.26 -9.96
N PHE A 619 26.43 -13.15 -10.48
CA PHE A 619 27.23 -12.21 -9.69
C PHE A 619 26.52 -10.88 -9.37
N GLY A 620 25.23 -10.75 -9.71
CA GLY A 620 24.38 -9.64 -9.31
C GLY A 620 24.08 -8.57 -10.37
N GLN A 621 24.37 -8.84 -11.63
CA GLN A 621 24.12 -7.92 -12.75
C GLN A 621 23.04 -8.47 -13.71
N GLY A 622 22.98 -7.98 -14.95
CA GLY A 622 21.93 -8.33 -15.90
C GLY A 622 20.57 -7.72 -15.53
N ALA A 623 19.49 -8.41 -15.86
CA ALA A 623 18.11 -8.01 -15.60
C ALA A 623 17.65 -8.12 -14.13
N LEU A 624 18.58 -8.35 -13.20
CA LEU A 624 18.33 -8.22 -11.77
C LEU A 624 18.08 -6.76 -11.38
N THR A 625 17.07 -6.53 -10.53
CA THR A 625 16.85 -5.24 -9.88
C THR A 625 16.56 -5.41 -8.39
N ALA A 626 17.00 -4.45 -7.58
CA ALA A 626 16.81 -4.42 -6.14
C ALA A 626 16.72 -2.97 -5.61
N SER A 627 16.10 -2.86 -4.44
CA SER A 627 16.09 -1.68 -3.56
C SER A 627 16.84 -1.97 -2.25
N PRO A 628 17.35 -0.95 -1.54
CA PRO A 628 17.95 -1.12 -0.22
C PRO A 628 17.07 -1.87 0.78
N ILE A 629 15.75 -1.62 0.83
CA ILE A 629 14.84 -2.40 1.69
C ILE A 629 14.85 -3.91 1.37
N ALA A 630 15.00 -4.31 0.11
CA ALA A 630 15.13 -5.73 -0.25
C ALA A 630 16.48 -6.32 0.19
N MET A 631 17.57 -5.58 0.01
CA MET A 631 18.92 -6.06 0.33
C MET A 631 19.21 -6.04 1.85
N ALA A 632 18.62 -5.11 2.61
CA ALA A 632 18.61 -5.15 4.07
C ALA A 632 17.82 -6.35 4.59
N SER A 633 16.73 -6.73 3.90
CA SER A 633 15.95 -7.93 4.22
C SER A 633 16.70 -9.24 3.92
N VAL A 634 17.61 -9.26 2.94
CA VAL A 634 18.55 -10.38 2.73
C VAL A 634 19.49 -10.53 3.93
N ALA A 635 20.12 -9.44 4.38
CA ALA A 635 20.98 -9.47 5.57
C ALA A 635 20.19 -9.90 6.83
N ALA A 636 18.98 -9.38 7.06
CA ALA A 636 18.11 -9.81 8.16
C ALA A 636 17.71 -11.30 8.12
N THR A 637 17.60 -11.85 6.91
CA THR A 637 17.30 -13.28 6.69
C THR A 637 18.52 -14.15 6.98
N VAL A 638 19.74 -13.71 6.66
CA VAL A 638 20.99 -14.42 7.02
C VAL A 638 21.32 -14.27 8.50
N ASP A 639 20.94 -13.18 9.16
CA ASP A 639 21.08 -13.05 10.61
C ASP A 639 20.23 -14.11 11.35
N THR A 640 18.92 -14.11 11.08
CA THR A 640 17.95 -14.93 11.83
C THR A 640 17.64 -16.30 11.21
N GLY A 641 18.25 -16.64 10.07
CA GLY A 641 17.98 -17.87 9.30
C GLY A 641 16.56 -17.98 8.72
N THR A 642 15.71 -16.96 8.89
CA THR A 642 14.29 -16.98 8.47
C THR A 642 13.84 -15.58 8.05
N PHE A 643 13.34 -15.46 6.82
CA PHE A 643 12.79 -14.20 6.33
C PHE A 643 11.59 -13.73 7.16
N LYS A 644 11.62 -12.45 7.56
CA LYS A 644 10.49 -11.72 8.11
C LYS A 644 10.26 -10.52 7.21
N GLN A 645 9.05 -10.38 6.66
CA GLN A 645 8.76 -9.32 5.69
C GLN A 645 8.97 -7.95 6.35
N PRO A 646 9.74 -7.03 5.72
CA PRO A 646 9.86 -5.66 6.18
C PRO A 646 8.49 -5.03 6.47
N ILE A 647 8.36 -4.38 7.63
CA ILE A 647 7.11 -3.75 8.08
C ILE A 647 7.40 -2.37 8.66
N LEU A 648 6.70 -1.37 8.15
CA LEU A 648 6.71 0.03 8.59
C LEU A 648 5.50 0.35 9.47
N VAL A 649 4.34 -0.26 9.18
CA VAL A 649 3.10 -0.09 9.95
C VAL A 649 2.36 -1.43 10.04
N ALA A 650 1.91 -1.79 11.24
CA ALA A 650 1.28 -3.09 11.52
C ALA A 650 -0.14 -3.23 10.90
N GLY A 651 -0.64 -4.47 10.86
CA GLY A 651 -2.00 -4.81 10.42
C GLY A 651 -2.11 -5.33 8.98
N THR A 652 -1.05 -5.25 8.18
CA THR A 652 -1.04 -5.81 6.82
C THR A 652 -0.75 -7.32 6.83
N LYS A 653 -1.27 -8.04 5.83
CA LYS A 653 -0.87 -9.42 5.56
C LYS A 653 0.55 -9.41 4.99
N GLN A 654 1.49 -9.99 5.73
CA GLN A 654 2.87 -10.18 5.28
C GLN A 654 3.02 -11.35 4.30
N ALA A 655 4.02 -11.27 3.42
CA ALA A 655 4.56 -12.42 2.70
C ALA A 655 5.28 -13.38 3.68
N ALA A 656 5.40 -14.65 3.28
CA ALA A 656 6.08 -15.69 4.06
C ALA A 656 7.07 -16.46 3.18
N ALA A 657 8.07 -17.05 3.82
CA ALA A 657 9.08 -17.91 3.20
C ALA A 657 9.33 -19.14 4.07
N THR A 658 10.11 -20.09 3.54
CA THR A 658 10.68 -21.21 4.29
C THR A 658 11.92 -20.71 5.04
N PRO A 659 12.20 -21.15 6.27
CA PRO A 659 13.53 -20.99 6.87
C PRO A 659 14.64 -21.53 5.97
N LEU A 660 15.83 -20.92 6.02
CA LEU A 660 17.04 -21.46 5.41
C LEU A 660 17.39 -22.82 6.07
N PRO A 661 17.93 -23.80 5.32
CA PRO A 661 18.56 -24.97 5.94
C PRO A 661 19.70 -24.52 6.87
N ALA A 662 19.78 -25.10 8.06
CA ALA A 662 20.71 -24.64 9.10
C ALA A 662 22.20 -24.69 8.69
N THR A 663 22.58 -25.60 7.79
CA THR A 663 23.91 -25.61 7.17
C THR A 663 24.12 -24.39 6.30
N THR A 664 23.24 -24.15 5.32
CA THR A 664 23.30 -22.98 4.44
C THR A 664 23.26 -21.64 5.20
N ASP A 665 22.51 -21.56 6.30
CA ASP A 665 22.51 -20.39 7.17
C ASP A 665 23.88 -20.17 7.84
N ALA A 666 24.48 -21.23 8.40
CA ALA A 666 25.82 -21.18 8.98
C ALA A 666 26.91 -20.87 7.93
N ASP A 667 26.83 -21.51 6.75
CA ASP A 667 27.75 -21.29 5.62
C ASP A 667 27.74 -19.81 5.18
N LEU A 668 26.54 -19.21 5.03
CA LEU A 668 26.40 -17.80 4.65
C LEU A 668 26.91 -16.85 5.74
N LYS A 669 26.66 -17.17 7.02
CA LYS A 669 27.24 -16.43 8.16
C LYS A 669 28.77 -16.48 8.14
N GLU A 670 29.38 -17.65 7.95
CA GLU A 670 30.84 -17.78 7.86
C GLU A 670 31.42 -16.91 6.72
N MET A 671 30.79 -16.98 5.54
CA MET A 671 31.22 -16.23 4.36
C MET A 671 31.05 -14.71 4.53
N MET A 672 29.95 -14.24 5.11
CA MET A 672 29.75 -12.81 5.40
C MET A 672 30.65 -12.29 6.54
N GLN A 673 31.13 -13.16 7.42
CA GLN A 673 32.18 -12.82 8.38
C GLN A 673 33.54 -12.69 7.68
N ALA A 674 33.89 -13.61 6.78
CA ALA A 674 35.14 -13.58 6.03
C ALA A 674 35.32 -12.31 5.19
N VAL A 675 34.24 -11.75 4.63
CA VAL A 675 34.25 -10.44 3.95
C VAL A 675 34.78 -9.33 4.87
N VAL A 676 34.39 -9.34 6.15
CA VAL A 676 34.80 -8.35 7.16
C VAL A 676 36.18 -8.67 7.74
N SER A 677 36.51 -9.95 7.94
CA SER A 677 37.76 -10.34 8.61
C SER A 677 38.99 -10.31 7.69
N ARG A 678 38.82 -10.60 6.39
CA ARG A 678 39.93 -10.77 5.42
C ARG A 678 39.60 -10.42 3.96
N GLY A 679 38.34 -10.09 3.66
CA GLY A 679 37.86 -9.77 2.32
C GLY A 679 37.70 -8.28 2.06
N THR A 680 36.81 -7.96 1.12
CA THR A 680 36.53 -6.59 0.63
C THR A 680 36.00 -5.59 1.65
N ALA A 681 35.66 -5.99 2.88
CA ALA A 681 35.29 -5.09 3.98
C ALA A 681 36.34 -5.03 5.11
N ALA A 682 37.47 -5.74 4.97
CA ALA A 682 38.56 -5.71 5.94
C ALA A 682 39.18 -4.30 6.06
N GLY A 683 39.55 -3.92 7.29
CA GLY A 683 40.16 -2.63 7.60
C GLY A 683 39.20 -1.43 7.65
N MET A 684 37.91 -1.59 7.33
CA MET A 684 36.93 -0.47 7.33
C MET A 684 36.53 0.03 8.72
N GLY A 685 36.90 -0.65 9.80
CA GLY A 685 36.49 -0.32 11.16
C GLY A 685 35.17 -0.97 11.60
N PHE A 686 34.66 -1.96 10.87
CA PHE A 686 33.59 -2.83 11.37
C PHE A 686 34.04 -3.61 12.62
N GLY A 687 33.13 -3.78 13.58
CA GLY A 687 33.37 -4.59 14.78
C GLY A 687 33.40 -6.10 14.48
N PRO A 688 33.98 -6.94 15.37
CA PRO A 688 34.17 -8.37 15.13
C PRO A 688 32.86 -9.19 15.12
N THR A 689 31.73 -8.57 15.44
CA THR A 689 30.38 -9.18 15.44
C THR A 689 29.56 -8.78 14.21
N VAL A 690 30.13 -7.96 13.31
CA VAL A 690 29.48 -7.53 12.07
C VAL A 690 29.75 -8.53 10.96
N TYR A 691 28.70 -8.86 10.23
CA TYR A 691 28.70 -9.70 9.04
C TYR A 691 28.32 -8.84 7.84
N ALA A 692 29.04 -8.89 6.72
CA ALA A 692 28.79 -7.97 5.60
C ALA A 692 28.97 -8.59 4.21
N LYS A 693 28.43 -7.90 3.19
CA LYS A 693 28.81 -8.10 1.80
C LYS A 693 28.81 -6.77 1.03
N THR A 694 29.97 -6.42 0.48
CA THR A 694 30.13 -5.31 -0.49
C THR A 694 29.45 -5.64 -1.83
N GLY A 695 29.03 -4.62 -2.56
CA GLY A 695 28.61 -4.73 -3.95
C GLY A 695 29.12 -3.58 -4.81
N THR A 696 29.54 -3.92 -6.02
CA THR A 696 29.72 -2.98 -7.13
C THR A 696 28.75 -3.43 -8.23
N ALA A 697 28.12 -2.49 -8.93
CA ALA A 697 27.24 -2.79 -10.06
C ALA A 697 27.43 -1.77 -11.21
N ASP A 698 27.94 -2.24 -12.34
CA ASP A 698 28.08 -1.48 -13.58
C ASP A 698 26.72 -1.26 -14.24
N ILE A 699 26.43 -0.01 -14.59
CA ILE A 699 25.22 0.38 -15.32
C ILE A 699 25.65 0.93 -16.68
N GLN A 700 25.13 0.35 -17.77
CA GLN A 700 25.44 0.82 -19.13
C GLN A 700 25.08 2.31 -19.28
N LYS A 701 26.04 3.10 -19.77
CA LYS A 701 25.96 4.57 -19.97
C LYS A 701 25.98 5.41 -18.69
N GLN A 702 26.24 4.81 -17.54
CA GLN A 702 26.57 5.54 -16.30
C GLN A 702 28.09 5.85 -16.24
N GLY A 703 28.50 6.85 -15.46
CA GLY A 703 29.91 7.28 -15.40
C GLY A 703 30.78 6.40 -14.50
N LYS A 704 30.18 5.87 -13.43
CA LYS A 704 30.77 4.96 -12.45
C LYS A 704 29.76 3.87 -12.06
N PRO A 705 30.18 2.74 -11.48
CA PRO A 705 29.25 1.79 -10.90
C PRO A 705 28.50 2.34 -9.68
N ASN A 706 27.40 1.67 -9.34
CA ASN A 706 26.69 1.87 -8.08
C ASN A 706 27.43 1.18 -6.93
N SER A 707 27.62 1.91 -5.84
CA SER A 707 28.23 1.42 -4.61
C SER A 707 27.15 0.81 -3.72
N TRP A 708 27.32 -0.44 -3.32
CA TRP A 708 26.43 -1.16 -2.40
C TRP A 708 27.20 -1.71 -1.20
N LEU A 709 26.56 -1.77 -0.04
CA LEU A 709 26.95 -2.68 1.04
C LEU A 709 25.72 -3.14 1.81
N ILE A 710 25.69 -4.43 2.15
CA ILE A 710 24.77 -4.99 3.16
C ILE A 710 25.56 -5.44 4.38
N ALA A 711 24.97 -5.30 5.58
CA ALA A 711 25.54 -5.83 6.81
C ALA A 711 24.46 -6.21 7.84
N PHE A 712 24.84 -6.98 8.86
CA PHE A 712 24.09 -7.13 10.10
C PHE A 712 25.03 -7.26 11.30
N ASP A 713 24.55 -6.86 12.48
CA ASP A 713 25.23 -6.97 13.78
C ASP A 713 24.24 -7.59 14.79
N PRO A 714 24.33 -8.91 15.07
CA PRO A 714 23.33 -9.61 15.89
C PRO A 714 23.23 -9.05 17.31
N ASN A 715 24.31 -8.44 17.83
CA ASN A 715 24.34 -7.81 19.15
C ASN A 715 23.50 -6.53 19.24
N LYS A 716 23.23 -5.87 18.10
CA LYS A 716 22.38 -4.68 18.02
C LYS A 716 20.98 -4.97 17.47
N ASP A 717 20.72 -6.21 17.02
CA ASP A 717 19.48 -6.60 16.33
C ASP A 717 19.18 -5.66 15.16
N VAL A 718 20.18 -5.42 14.31
CA VAL A 718 20.06 -4.61 13.08
C VAL A 718 20.65 -5.31 11.86
N ALA A 719 19.96 -5.16 10.74
CA ALA A 719 20.46 -5.39 9.39
C ALA A 719 20.29 -4.14 8.55
N VAL A 720 21.28 -3.85 7.70
CA VAL A 720 21.44 -2.57 6.99
C VAL A 720 21.74 -2.84 5.53
N ALA A 721 21.22 -1.99 4.64
CA ALA A 721 21.73 -1.84 3.28
C ALA A 721 21.91 -0.37 2.94
N ALA A 722 23.05 -0.03 2.35
CA ALA A 722 23.33 1.26 1.76
C ALA A 722 23.56 1.13 0.24
N LEU A 723 23.09 2.12 -0.50
CA LEU A 723 23.23 2.27 -1.94
C LEU A 723 23.61 3.72 -2.26
N VAL A 724 24.76 3.94 -2.89
CA VAL A 724 25.18 5.23 -3.45
C VAL A 724 25.29 5.11 -4.97
N LEU A 725 24.44 5.83 -5.70
CA LEU A 725 24.40 5.78 -7.17
C LEU A 725 25.55 6.59 -7.80
N ASP A 726 26.09 6.10 -8.93
CA ASP A 726 27.14 6.76 -9.73
C ASP A 726 28.38 7.21 -8.91
N ALA A 727 28.70 6.45 -7.86
CA ALA A 727 29.70 6.81 -6.86
C ALA A 727 31.05 6.13 -7.07
N GLY A 728 31.04 4.82 -7.34
CA GLY A 728 32.22 3.94 -7.34
C GLY A 728 31.95 2.62 -6.63
N TYR A 729 33.01 2.00 -6.09
CA TYR A 729 32.97 0.65 -5.52
C TYR A 729 32.24 0.59 -4.17
N GLY A 730 31.65 -0.58 -3.84
CA GLY A 730 30.95 -0.80 -2.55
C GLY A 730 31.78 -0.48 -1.31
N ALA A 731 33.08 -0.75 -1.39
CA ALA A 731 34.05 -0.53 -0.33
C ALA A 731 34.36 0.95 -0.04
N GLU A 732 34.12 1.86 -0.99
CA GLU A 732 34.66 3.23 -0.97
C GLU A 732 33.61 4.28 -0.60
N PHE A 733 32.31 3.94 -0.66
CA PHE A 733 31.20 4.87 -0.40
C PHE A 733 30.15 4.23 0.53
N ALA A 734 29.45 3.18 0.08
CA ALA A 734 28.42 2.52 0.88
C ALA A 734 28.97 1.85 2.16
N GLY A 735 30.21 1.34 2.12
CA GLY A 735 30.89 0.77 3.30
C GLY A 735 31.07 1.77 4.44
N PRO A 736 31.78 2.90 4.22
CA PRO A 736 31.88 4.01 5.19
C PRO A 736 30.54 4.48 5.76
N GLU A 737 29.48 4.55 4.96
CA GLU A 737 28.14 4.91 5.43
C GLU A 737 27.59 3.88 6.45
N VAL A 738 27.67 2.58 6.17
CA VAL A 738 27.21 1.54 7.11
C VAL A 738 28.10 1.46 8.35
N VAL A 739 29.41 1.69 8.24
CA VAL A 739 30.30 1.82 9.41
C VAL A 739 29.90 3.01 10.29
N SER A 740 29.62 4.16 9.68
CA SER A 740 29.16 5.37 10.40
C SER A 740 27.84 5.14 11.12
N PHE A 741 26.89 4.45 10.47
CA PHE A 741 25.64 4.04 11.12
C PHE A 741 25.89 3.09 12.31
N LEU A 742 26.63 1.99 12.12
CA LEU A 742 26.86 0.96 13.14
C LEU A 742 27.74 1.41 14.33
N ASN A 743 28.37 2.59 14.23
CA ASN A 743 29.12 3.24 15.31
C ASN A 743 28.32 4.35 16.01
N ALA A 744 27.20 4.81 15.42
CA ALA A 744 26.32 5.85 15.98
C ALA A 744 25.01 5.30 16.57
N TYR A 745 24.71 4.03 16.32
CA TYR A 745 23.59 3.26 16.85
C TYR A 745 24.11 2.13 17.76
#